data_AF-A0A1G9RNW0-F1
#
_entry.id   AF-A0A1G9RNW0-F1
#
_cell.length_a   1.000
_cell.length_b   1.000
_cell.length_c   1.000
_cell.angle_alpha   90.00
_cell.angle_beta   90.00
_cell.angle_gamma   90.00
#
_symmetry.space_group_name_H-M   'P 1'
#
loop_
_entity.id
_entity.type
_entity.pdbx_description
1 polymer ?
#
loop_
_entity_poly.entity_id
_entity_poly.type
_entity_poly.pdbx_seq_one_letter_code
_entity_poly.pdbx_strand_id
1 'polypeptide(L)'
;MHALFDDAGKFLAGRILSESDTSAQIELDSGKRVKAKTANILLKFDKPQPAELLAAARDVAAAVEPALAWEFAPEDEFGFADLARDYFSDTAPPAELAGMLMALQDAPHYFRRAGKGRFKKASAEVVQQALAAIEKKKQLQAQIDAWAAQLVAGTCPAPIGEQLYKILFKPDKNAPEYKAVVEASRSAQLAPLALLERAGAITSSYQFHWQRFLFEHFPRGTGFPELATPEPPQDLPLAEVQAFSIDDSATTEIDDALSLTGLGSGTVRLGIHIAAPGLGLVPGDALDRVARQRLSTVYMPGHKITMLPQEVVQRYTLDEGRANPAVSLYVTIDEATLSITGHETLLERVPVSVNLRHDQLDHIVTEAWLADPSIQVENTPQPLLDLRGQLSFLYRLARQLKAAREVVRGKPEAFNRPDYTFRLSGQSGKEPDGSETVEIGTRKRGAPLDLIVAEAAIVANSTWGQLLAEHGVPGIYRSQASLAPGVKVRMSTKALPHAGIGVKSYAWATSPLRRYVDLVNQWQVIACARHGKTAALAAPFKPKDAELFGVISNFDTTYGAYNAYQSGMERLWTLKYLQQNAITELDATVIRDAASGGLLLRADTLPLVLPALGPATLTRGARVRVRLGEIDEIGLDVHGTVLERLDDPQDARDDGPVDDDGEDDGAAAGPLAIAVDLQEGSADAAAGAGAGEPGPAAAA
;
A
#
# COMPACT_ATOMS: atom_id res chain seq x y z
N MET A 1 -31.63 67.70 -2.81
CA MET A 1 -30.80 67.10 -1.76
C MET A 1 -30.96 65.58 -1.70
N HIS A 2 -29.83 64.91 -1.89
CA HIS A 2 -29.61 63.47 -1.87
C HIS A 2 -28.60 63.14 -0.75
N ALA A 3 -28.52 61.88 -0.37
CA ALA A 3 -27.54 61.39 0.61
C ALA A 3 -26.88 60.10 0.15
N LEU A 4 -25.56 60.00 0.37
CA LEU A 4 -24.77 58.78 0.36
C LEU A 4 -24.64 58.28 1.81
N PHE A 5 -24.91 57.01 2.05
CA PHE A 5 -24.87 56.43 3.39
C PHE A 5 -24.32 55.00 3.37
N ASP A 6 -23.78 54.57 4.50
CA ASP A 6 -23.29 53.20 4.73
C ASP A 6 -24.42 52.33 5.30
N ASP A 7 -24.77 51.29 4.57
CA ASP A 7 -25.66 50.22 4.99
C ASP A 7 -24.88 48.90 5.07
N ALA A 8 -24.50 48.51 6.29
CA ALA A 8 -23.75 47.28 6.58
C ALA A 8 -22.49 47.08 5.71
N GLY A 9 -21.74 48.16 5.43
CA GLY A 9 -20.50 48.14 4.65
C GLY A 9 -20.70 48.32 3.13
N LYS A 10 -21.94 48.48 2.67
CA LYS A 10 -22.26 48.86 1.29
C LYS A 10 -22.65 50.34 1.24
N PHE A 11 -22.07 51.07 0.28
CA PHE A 11 -22.44 52.47 0.05
C PHE A 11 -23.66 52.55 -0.86
N LEU A 12 -24.72 53.17 -0.36
CA LEU A 12 -25.97 53.41 -1.08
C LEU A 12 -26.22 54.92 -1.17
N ALA A 13 -26.81 55.35 -2.27
CA ALA A 13 -27.20 56.74 -2.48
C ALA A 13 -28.68 56.82 -2.84
N GLY A 14 -29.36 57.88 -2.40
CA GLY A 14 -30.77 58.11 -2.71
C GLY A 14 -31.26 59.51 -2.33
N ARG A 15 -32.52 59.80 -2.64
CA ARG A 15 -33.17 61.08 -2.37
C ARG A 15 -33.68 61.17 -0.94
N ILE A 16 -33.36 62.24 -0.22
CA ILE A 16 -33.88 62.47 1.13
C ILE A 16 -35.35 62.92 1.03
N LEU A 17 -36.25 62.15 1.63
CA LEU A 17 -37.69 62.44 1.69
C LEU A 17 -38.06 63.24 2.94
N SER A 18 -37.49 62.85 4.09
CA SER A 18 -37.65 63.55 5.37
C SER A 18 -36.45 63.28 6.27
N GLU A 19 -36.13 64.22 7.15
CA GLU A 19 -34.99 64.14 8.05
C GLU A 19 -35.40 64.55 9.47
N SER A 20 -34.93 63.77 10.46
CA SER A 20 -35.00 64.09 11.88
C SER A 20 -33.60 64.08 12.47
N ASP A 21 -33.46 64.58 13.71
CA ASP A 21 -32.15 64.67 14.40
C ASP A 21 -31.40 63.33 14.47
N THR A 22 -32.12 62.20 14.47
CA THR A 22 -31.53 60.86 14.62
C THR A 22 -31.53 60.02 13.34
N SER A 23 -32.29 60.38 12.31
CA SER A 23 -32.41 59.57 11.08
C SER A 23 -32.99 60.34 9.89
N ALA A 24 -32.68 59.89 8.67
CA ALA A 24 -33.33 60.32 7.44
C ALA A 24 -34.08 59.17 6.76
N GLN A 25 -35.23 59.46 6.16
CA GLN A 25 -35.92 58.58 5.20
C GLN A 25 -35.38 58.87 3.79
N ILE A 26 -34.77 57.87 3.17
CA ILE A 26 -34.10 57.99 1.88
C ILE A 26 -34.78 57.05 0.88
N GLU A 27 -35.16 57.57 -0.29
CA GLU A 27 -35.69 56.79 -1.41
C GLU A 27 -34.55 56.46 -2.39
N LEU A 28 -34.29 55.18 -2.58
CA LEU A 28 -33.31 54.68 -3.55
C LEU A 28 -33.90 54.73 -4.97
N ASP A 29 -33.04 54.67 -5.99
CA ASP A 29 -33.46 54.67 -7.41
C ASP A 29 -34.36 53.46 -7.77
N SER A 30 -34.35 52.41 -6.97
CA SER A 30 -35.28 51.27 -7.08
C SER A 30 -36.71 51.57 -6.58
N GLY A 31 -36.96 52.79 -6.07
CA GLY A 31 -38.21 53.18 -5.40
C GLY A 31 -38.32 52.67 -3.94
N LYS A 32 -37.32 51.92 -3.46
CA LYS A 32 -37.29 51.41 -2.09
C LYS A 32 -36.96 52.54 -1.11
N ARG A 33 -37.77 52.66 -0.05
CA ARG A 33 -37.53 53.60 1.05
C ARG A 33 -36.77 52.94 2.18
N VAL A 34 -35.68 53.58 2.60
CA VAL A 34 -34.77 53.10 3.64
C VAL A 34 -34.63 54.18 4.71
N LYS A 35 -34.75 53.77 5.98
CA LYS A 35 -34.47 54.63 7.12
C LYS A 35 -32.98 54.53 7.48
N ALA A 36 -32.19 55.55 7.14
CA ALA A 36 -30.78 55.63 7.51
C ALA A 36 -30.63 56.43 8.81
N LYS A 37 -29.84 55.93 9.77
CA LYS A 37 -29.44 56.73 10.95
C LYS A 37 -28.55 57.88 10.50
N THR A 38 -28.67 59.06 11.13
CA THR A 38 -27.86 60.23 10.75
C THR A 38 -26.36 59.93 10.80
N ALA A 39 -25.92 59.13 11.78
CA ALA A 39 -24.53 58.68 11.91
C ALA A 39 -24.01 57.80 10.76
N ASN A 40 -24.90 57.25 9.91
CA ASN A 40 -24.52 56.45 8.74
C ASN A 40 -24.52 57.28 7.44
N ILE A 41 -25.02 58.52 7.47
CA ILE A 41 -25.01 59.41 6.32
C ILE A 41 -23.61 59.99 6.18
N LEU A 42 -22.95 59.68 5.07
CA LEU A 42 -21.54 60.02 4.83
C LEU A 42 -21.41 61.32 4.03
N LEU A 43 -22.30 61.55 3.06
CA LEU A 43 -22.26 62.74 2.21
C LEU A 43 -23.68 63.18 1.85
N LYS A 44 -23.96 64.48 1.89
CA LYS A 44 -25.17 65.07 1.31
C LYS A 44 -24.80 65.90 0.08
N PHE A 45 -25.59 65.80 -0.99
CA PHE A 45 -25.29 66.43 -2.28
C PHE A 45 -26.57 66.78 -3.05
N ASP A 46 -26.52 67.74 -3.97
CA ASP A 46 -27.68 68.14 -4.79
C ASP A 46 -27.64 67.62 -6.22
N LYS A 47 -26.43 67.49 -6.80
CA LYS A 47 -26.16 66.92 -8.12
C LYS A 47 -24.83 66.15 -8.06
N PRO A 48 -24.58 65.14 -8.92
CA PRO A 48 -25.48 64.54 -9.92
C PRO A 48 -26.58 63.68 -9.28
N GLN A 49 -27.36 62.92 -10.07
CA GLN A 49 -28.33 61.96 -9.50
C GLN A 49 -27.62 60.82 -8.75
N PRO A 50 -28.25 60.16 -7.76
CA PRO A 50 -27.61 59.11 -6.95
C PRO A 50 -26.92 57.98 -7.75
N ALA A 51 -27.57 57.40 -8.77
CA ALA A 51 -26.93 56.40 -9.63
C ALA A 51 -25.73 56.96 -10.41
N GLU A 52 -25.83 58.16 -10.96
CA GLU A 52 -24.74 58.83 -11.69
C GLU A 52 -23.56 59.11 -10.75
N LEU A 53 -23.82 59.52 -9.52
CA LEU A 53 -22.80 59.71 -8.49
C LEU A 53 -22.07 58.40 -8.19
N LEU A 54 -22.79 57.30 -7.96
CA LEU A 54 -22.19 56.01 -7.65
C LEU A 54 -21.39 55.43 -8.82
N ALA A 55 -21.82 55.66 -10.07
CA ALA A 55 -21.07 55.28 -11.26
C ALA A 55 -19.77 56.11 -11.36
N ALA A 56 -19.87 57.43 -11.30
CA ALA A 56 -18.71 58.32 -11.34
C ALA A 56 -17.73 58.08 -10.17
N ALA A 57 -18.25 57.78 -8.97
CA ALA A 57 -17.43 57.45 -7.81
C ALA A 57 -16.61 56.18 -8.01
N ARG A 58 -17.13 55.16 -8.71
CA ARG A 58 -16.37 53.95 -9.05
C ARG A 58 -15.24 54.24 -10.04
N ASP A 59 -15.52 55.07 -11.05
CA ASP A 59 -14.50 55.49 -12.01
C ASP A 59 -13.38 56.28 -11.32
N VAL A 60 -13.75 57.19 -10.41
CA VAL A 60 -12.78 57.93 -9.59
C VAL A 60 -12.00 57.00 -8.67
N ALA A 61 -12.67 56.07 -7.98
CA ALA A 61 -12.02 55.13 -7.07
C ALA A 61 -10.98 54.26 -7.80
N ALA A 62 -11.27 53.83 -9.04
CA ALA A 62 -10.32 53.08 -9.87
C ALA A 62 -9.10 53.91 -10.31
N ALA A 63 -9.22 55.25 -10.34
CA ALA A 63 -8.14 56.17 -10.69
C ALA A 63 -7.30 56.63 -9.47
N VAL A 64 -7.76 56.40 -8.24
CA VAL A 64 -6.99 56.72 -7.03
C VAL A 64 -5.84 55.71 -6.90
N GLU A 65 -4.62 56.22 -6.72
CA GLU A 65 -3.44 55.41 -6.41
C GLU A 65 -3.34 55.27 -4.88
N PRO A 66 -3.59 54.08 -4.30
CA PRO A 66 -3.65 53.94 -2.84
C PRO A 66 -2.33 54.26 -2.13
N ALA A 67 -1.20 54.01 -2.79
CA ALA A 67 0.12 54.34 -2.25
C ALA A 67 0.31 55.86 -2.11
N LEU A 68 -0.08 56.62 -3.14
CA LEU A 68 -0.01 58.08 -3.13
C LEU A 68 -1.00 58.66 -2.11
N ALA A 69 -2.23 58.15 -2.09
CA ALA A 69 -3.22 58.55 -1.08
C ALA A 69 -2.74 58.25 0.35
N TRP A 70 -1.97 57.17 0.55
CA TRP A 70 -1.39 56.82 1.83
C TRP A 70 -0.27 57.79 2.23
N GLU A 71 0.56 58.26 1.30
CA GLU A 71 1.58 59.27 1.57
C GLU A 71 0.98 60.59 2.07
N PHE A 72 -0.13 61.04 1.48
CA PHE A 72 -0.83 62.27 1.87
C PHE A 72 -1.76 62.10 3.08
N ALA A 73 -2.07 60.88 3.49
CA ALA A 73 -2.96 60.63 4.62
C ALA A 73 -2.34 61.07 5.96
N PRO A 74 -3.10 61.74 6.84
CA PRO A 74 -2.68 62.06 8.20
C PRO A 74 -2.30 60.82 9.02
N GLU A 75 -1.38 60.99 9.98
CA GLU A 75 -0.97 59.93 10.91
C GLU A 75 -2.08 59.61 11.95
N ASP A 76 -2.87 60.62 12.32
CA ASP A 76 -4.04 60.48 13.17
C ASP A 76 -5.29 60.04 12.38
N GLU A 77 -6.39 59.76 13.08
CA GLU A 77 -7.65 59.39 12.45
C GLU A 77 -8.23 60.55 11.60
N PHE A 78 -8.53 60.29 10.33
CA PHE A 78 -8.99 61.28 9.37
C PHE A 78 -10.30 60.89 8.68
N GLY A 79 -11.02 61.88 8.16
CA GLY A 79 -12.22 61.67 7.35
C GLY A 79 -11.88 61.51 5.87
N PHE A 80 -12.65 60.69 5.13
CA PHE A 80 -12.45 60.52 3.68
C PHE A 80 -12.55 61.84 2.90
N ALA A 81 -13.34 62.79 3.40
CA ALA A 81 -13.54 64.09 2.75
C ALA A 81 -12.31 64.99 2.84
N ASP A 82 -11.54 64.89 3.93
CA ASP A 82 -10.36 65.71 4.12
C ASP A 82 -9.23 65.23 3.20
N LEU A 83 -9.00 63.91 3.16
CA LEU A 83 -8.03 63.32 2.24
C LEU A 83 -8.42 63.49 0.76
N ALA A 84 -9.72 63.48 0.43
CA ALA A 84 -10.17 63.76 -0.93
C ALA A 84 -9.81 65.18 -1.39
N ARG A 85 -9.90 66.17 -0.48
CA ARG A 85 -9.53 67.56 -0.81
C ARG A 85 -8.03 67.70 -1.03
N ASP A 86 -7.23 67.03 -0.20
CA ASP A 86 -5.77 67.05 -0.32
C ASP A 86 -5.28 66.28 -1.56
N TYR A 87 -5.97 65.20 -1.95
CA TYR A 87 -5.57 64.33 -3.07
C TYR A 87 -6.00 64.86 -4.44
N PHE A 88 -7.21 65.44 -4.55
CA PHE A 88 -7.76 65.89 -5.84
C PHE A 88 -7.73 67.42 -6.00
N SER A 89 -8.47 68.12 -5.14
CA SER A 89 -8.60 69.57 -5.15
C SER A 89 -9.35 70.07 -3.91
N ASP A 90 -9.08 71.31 -3.47
CA ASP A 90 -9.73 71.95 -2.32
C ASP A 90 -11.28 71.85 -2.32
N THR A 91 -11.89 71.81 -3.51
CA THR A 91 -13.35 71.74 -3.66
C THR A 91 -13.93 70.33 -3.60
N ALA A 92 -13.14 69.30 -3.96
CA ALA A 92 -13.52 67.89 -4.08
C ALA A 92 -15.02 67.66 -4.36
N PRO A 93 -15.49 67.72 -5.63
CA PRO A 93 -16.89 67.46 -5.96
C PRO A 93 -17.42 66.13 -5.39
N PRO A 94 -18.75 65.98 -5.25
CA PRO A 94 -19.35 64.79 -4.63
C PRO A 94 -18.84 63.44 -5.17
N ALA A 95 -18.53 63.36 -6.48
CA ALA A 95 -17.99 62.15 -7.09
C ALA A 95 -16.57 61.80 -6.60
N GLU A 96 -15.73 62.81 -6.37
CA GLU A 96 -14.37 62.64 -5.82
C GLU A 96 -14.41 62.26 -4.34
N LEU A 97 -15.31 62.87 -3.57
CA LEU A 97 -15.55 62.51 -2.16
C LEU A 97 -16.02 61.05 -2.03
N ALA A 98 -17.01 60.66 -2.83
CA ALA A 98 -17.52 59.30 -2.84
C ALA A 98 -16.50 58.31 -3.40
N GLY A 99 -15.71 58.69 -4.40
CA GLY A 99 -14.65 57.86 -4.99
C GLY A 99 -13.48 57.63 -4.04
N MET A 100 -13.01 58.66 -3.33
CA MET A 100 -12.00 58.51 -2.27
C MET A 100 -12.49 57.56 -1.18
N LEU A 101 -13.72 57.74 -0.71
CA LEU A 101 -14.32 56.85 0.29
C LEU A 101 -14.31 55.37 -0.16
N MET A 102 -14.63 55.10 -1.44
CA MET A 102 -14.56 53.75 -2.01
C MET A 102 -13.11 53.25 -2.11
N ALA A 103 -12.18 54.07 -2.62
CA ALA A 103 -10.77 53.71 -2.76
C ALA A 103 -10.11 53.35 -1.41
N LEU A 104 -10.40 54.11 -0.34
CA LEU A 104 -9.91 53.82 1.01
C LEU A 104 -10.49 52.51 1.56
N GLN A 105 -11.75 52.22 1.25
CA GLN A 105 -12.39 50.97 1.65
C GLN A 105 -11.83 49.75 0.90
N ASP A 106 -11.47 49.92 -0.37
CA ASP A 106 -10.95 48.84 -1.23
C ASP A 106 -9.44 48.59 -1.03
N ALA A 107 -8.76 49.43 -0.25
CA ALA A 107 -7.33 49.33 0.08
C ALA A 107 -7.04 49.09 1.59
N PRO A 108 -7.54 48.00 2.19
CA PRO A 108 -7.43 47.74 3.64
C PRO A 108 -5.99 47.52 4.15
N HIS A 109 -5.05 47.27 3.24
CA HIS A 109 -3.62 47.14 3.55
C HIS A 109 -2.94 48.50 3.77
N TYR A 110 -3.48 49.58 3.20
CA TYR A 110 -3.04 50.95 3.44
C TYR A 110 -3.89 51.66 4.51
N PHE A 111 -5.19 51.38 4.58
CA PHE A 111 -6.13 52.12 5.43
C PHE A 111 -7.01 51.19 6.29
N ARG A 112 -7.02 51.42 7.60
CA ARG A 112 -7.91 50.71 8.54
C ARG A 112 -9.13 51.57 8.84
N ARG A 113 -10.30 50.95 8.94
CA ARG A 113 -11.52 51.67 9.34
C ARG A 113 -11.45 52.03 10.83
N ALA A 114 -11.70 53.29 11.15
CA ALA A 114 -11.77 53.80 12.52
C ALA A 114 -13.17 54.30 12.91
N GLY A 115 -14.10 54.31 11.95
CA GLY A 115 -15.50 54.71 12.14
C GLY A 115 -16.23 54.83 10.81
N LYS A 116 -17.47 55.33 10.83
CA LYS A 116 -18.24 55.58 9.60
C LYS A 116 -17.63 56.77 8.86
N GLY A 117 -17.05 56.51 7.69
CA GLY A 117 -16.32 57.52 6.90
C GLY A 117 -15.00 57.98 7.53
N ARG A 118 -14.48 57.26 8.52
CA ARG A 118 -13.21 57.60 9.18
C ARG A 118 -12.21 56.46 9.04
N PHE A 119 -10.97 56.83 8.76
CA PHE A 119 -9.89 55.91 8.46
C PHE A 119 -8.65 56.28 9.26
N LYS A 120 -7.81 55.27 9.47
CA LYS A 120 -6.48 55.44 10.03
C LYS A 120 -5.46 54.83 9.08
N LYS A 121 -4.41 55.57 8.81
CA LYS A 121 -3.28 55.14 8.00
C LYS A 121 -2.57 53.96 8.67
N ALA A 122 -2.29 52.90 7.92
CA ALA A 122 -1.44 51.81 8.40
C ALA A 122 0.01 52.28 8.51
N SER A 123 0.74 51.85 9.54
CA SER A 123 2.17 52.17 9.68
C SER A 123 2.99 51.62 8.50
N ALA A 124 4.11 52.28 8.16
CA ALA A 124 4.98 51.88 7.05
C ALA A 124 5.41 50.39 7.11
N GLU A 125 5.73 49.87 8.31
CA GLU A 125 6.10 48.46 8.49
C GLU A 125 4.95 47.50 8.12
N VAL A 126 3.72 47.82 8.54
CA VAL A 126 2.52 47.02 8.22
C VAL A 126 2.22 47.05 6.73
N VAL A 127 2.33 48.22 6.10
CA VAL A 127 2.14 48.36 4.65
C VAL A 127 3.18 47.54 3.90
N GLN A 128 4.46 47.66 4.27
CA GLN A 128 5.54 46.91 3.66
C GLN A 128 5.33 45.39 3.80
N GLN A 129 4.96 44.91 4.98
CA GLN A 129 4.67 43.49 5.21
C GLN A 129 3.46 43.00 4.40
N ALA A 130 2.40 43.80 4.31
CA ALA A 130 1.19 43.47 3.55
C ALA A 130 1.47 43.42 2.04
N LEU A 131 2.20 44.40 1.50
CA LEU A 131 2.60 44.43 0.09
C LEU A 131 3.53 43.27 -0.26
N ALA A 132 4.50 42.96 0.61
CA ALA A 132 5.37 41.80 0.44
C ALA A 132 4.58 40.48 0.45
N ALA A 133 3.57 40.35 1.31
CA ALA A 133 2.70 39.18 1.34
C ALA A 133 1.82 39.05 0.09
N ILE A 134 1.27 40.17 -0.41
CA ILE A 134 0.49 40.20 -1.66
C ILE A 134 1.36 39.81 -2.85
N GLU A 135 2.56 40.39 -2.96
CA GLU A 135 3.48 40.08 -4.04
C GLU A 135 3.95 38.63 -3.98
N LYS A 136 4.27 38.11 -2.78
CA LYS A 136 4.59 36.69 -2.59
C LYS A 136 3.44 35.78 -3.00
N LYS A 137 2.20 36.12 -2.66
CA LYS A 137 1.00 35.36 -3.06
C LYS A 137 0.80 35.39 -4.58
N LYS A 138 1.03 36.54 -5.22
CA LYS A 138 0.96 36.71 -6.67
C LYS A 138 2.03 35.88 -7.39
N GLN A 139 3.27 35.88 -6.90
CA GLN A 139 4.36 35.06 -7.44
C GLN A 139 4.05 33.56 -7.31
N LEU A 140 3.54 33.14 -6.15
CA LEU A 140 3.15 31.74 -5.93
C LEU A 140 2.02 31.32 -6.89
N GLN A 141 1.00 32.16 -7.09
CA GLN A 141 -0.08 31.86 -8.04
C GLN A 141 0.45 31.78 -9.47
N ALA A 142 1.29 32.73 -9.90
CA ALA A 142 1.90 32.69 -11.22
C ALA A 142 2.76 31.43 -11.43
N GLN A 143 3.43 30.95 -10.38
CA GLN A 143 4.18 29.70 -10.41
C GLN A 143 3.26 28.48 -10.56
N ILE A 144 2.14 28.44 -9.82
CA ILE A 144 1.12 27.40 -9.94
C ILE A 144 0.56 27.36 -11.36
N ASP A 145 0.19 28.52 -11.92
CA ASP A 145 -0.37 28.64 -13.26
C ASP A 145 0.65 28.20 -14.32
N ALA A 146 1.92 28.56 -14.15
CA ALA A 146 3.01 28.15 -15.06
C ALA A 146 3.23 26.63 -15.04
N TRP A 147 3.22 26.01 -13.86
CA TRP A 147 3.31 24.55 -13.74
C TRP A 147 2.08 23.85 -14.32
N ALA A 148 0.89 24.38 -14.08
CA ALA A 148 -0.34 23.83 -14.63
C ALA A 148 -0.32 23.86 -16.17
N ALA A 149 0.13 24.97 -16.76
CA ALA A 149 0.28 25.10 -18.21
C ALA A 149 1.28 24.09 -18.80
N GLN A 150 2.41 23.84 -18.11
CA GLN A 150 3.39 22.82 -18.53
C GLN A 150 2.79 21.41 -18.52
N LEU A 151 2.04 21.05 -17.46
CA LEU A 151 1.35 19.76 -17.38
C LEU A 151 0.33 19.59 -18.52
N VAL A 152 -0.46 20.62 -18.80
CA VAL A 152 -1.41 20.61 -19.92
C VAL A 152 -0.68 20.44 -21.25
N ALA A 153 0.50 21.05 -21.40
CA ALA A 153 1.37 20.93 -22.58
C ALA A 153 2.12 19.58 -22.68
N GLY A 154 1.95 18.68 -21.71
CA GLY A 154 2.58 17.36 -21.74
C GLY A 154 4.01 17.32 -21.20
N THR A 155 4.41 18.29 -20.37
CA THR A 155 5.73 18.30 -19.71
C THR A 155 5.56 18.41 -18.19
N CYS A 156 6.09 17.44 -17.45
CA CYS A 156 6.06 17.45 -15.99
C CYS A 156 7.13 18.40 -15.39
N PRO A 157 6.74 19.42 -14.60
CA PRO A 157 7.69 20.23 -13.87
C PRO A 157 8.43 19.42 -12.79
N ALA A 158 9.74 19.67 -12.62
CA ALA A 158 10.58 18.92 -11.68
C ALA A 158 10.01 18.85 -10.24
N PRO A 159 9.52 19.95 -9.62
CA PRO A 159 8.96 19.88 -8.26
C PRO A 159 7.73 18.97 -8.12
N ILE A 160 6.95 18.84 -9.19
CA ILE A 160 5.79 17.94 -9.25
C ILE A 160 6.25 16.50 -9.44
N GLY A 161 7.24 16.26 -10.31
CA GLY A 161 7.87 14.94 -10.47
C GLY A 161 8.49 14.42 -9.18
N GLU A 162 9.24 15.26 -8.46
CA GLU A 162 9.87 14.92 -7.17
C GLU A 162 8.85 14.58 -6.07
N GLN A 163 7.65 15.16 -6.14
CA GLN A 163 6.57 14.94 -5.17
C GLN A 163 5.42 14.08 -5.71
N LEU A 164 5.61 13.40 -6.85
CA LEU A 164 4.57 12.68 -7.58
C LEU A 164 3.71 11.78 -6.67
N TYR A 165 4.36 10.89 -5.92
CA TYR A 165 3.68 9.93 -5.05
C TYR A 165 3.00 10.59 -3.84
N LYS A 166 3.60 11.65 -3.30
CA LYS A 166 2.98 12.46 -2.25
C LYS A 166 1.70 13.11 -2.77
N ILE A 167 1.75 13.71 -3.96
CA ILE A 167 0.59 14.35 -4.60
C ILE A 167 -0.52 13.33 -4.87
N LEU A 168 -0.19 12.14 -5.39
CA LEU A 168 -1.19 11.13 -5.75
C LEU A 168 -1.83 10.41 -4.55
N PHE A 169 -1.05 10.14 -3.50
CA PHE A 169 -1.46 9.21 -2.43
C PHE A 169 -1.54 9.83 -1.02
N LYS A 170 -0.79 10.89 -0.72
CA LYS A 170 -0.84 11.63 0.56
C LYS A 170 -0.76 13.15 0.32
N PRO A 171 -1.72 13.73 -0.42
CA PRO A 171 -1.64 15.10 -0.88
C PRO A 171 -1.64 16.09 0.28
N ASP A 172 -0.74 17.07 0.21
CA ASP A 172 -0.88 18.31 0.95
C ASP A 172 -1.70 19.29 0.10
N LYS A 173 -2.97 19.47 0.45
CA LYS A 173 -3.91 20.32 -0.29
C LYS A 173 -3.47 21.79 -0.37
N ASN A 174 -2.57 22.23 0.53
CA ASN A 174 -2.06 23.59 0.55
C ASN A 174 -0.79 23.76 -0.30
N ALA A 175 -0.15 22.66 -0.70
CA ALA A 175 1.08 22.70 -1.47
C ALA A 175 0.82 23.24 -2.90
N PRO A 176 1.68 24.13 -3.42
CA PRO A 176 1.51 24.69 -4.76
C PRO A 176 1.59 23.62 -5.86
N GLU A 177 2.37 22.56 -5.67
CA GLU A 177 2.47 21.43 -6.60
C GLU A 177 1.14 20.69 -6.74
N TYR A 178 0.44 20.45 -5.61
CA TYR A 178 -0.89 19.85 -5.62
C TYR A 178 -1.90 20.75 -6.34
N LYS A 179 -1.90 22.05 -6.02
CA LYS A 179 -2.80 23.03 -6.64
C LYS A 179 -2.58 23.11 -8.15
N ALA A 180 -1.34 23.05 -8.62
CA ALA A 180 -1.01 23.04 -10.04
C ALA A 180 -1.56 21.80 -10.77
N VAL A 181 -1.46 20.61 -10.17
CA VAL A 181 -2.02 19.38 -10.73
C VAL A 181 -3.55 19.45 -10.80
N VAL A 182 -4.20 19.91 -9.74
CA VAL A 182 -5.67 20.05 -9.70
C VAL A 182 -6.15 21.05 -10.76
N GLU A 183 -5.49 22.20 -10.89
CA GLU A 183 -5.82 23.21 -11.89
C GLU A 183 -5.64 22.65 -13.31
N ALA A 184 -4.49 22.06 -13.60
CA ALA A 184 -4.22 21.43 -14.90
C ALA A 184 -5.22 20.32 -15.25
N SER A 185 -5.61 19.50 -14.27
CA SER A 185 -6.61 18.44 -14.46
C SER A 185 -7.97 19.02 -14.83
N ARG A 186 -8.40 20.12 -14.19
CA ARG A 186 -9.65 20.80 -14.56
C ARG A 186 -9.56 21.43 -15.95
N SER A 187 -8.47 22.13 -16.25
CA SER A 187 -8.30 22.78 -17.56
C SER A 187 -8.24 21.76 -18.70
N ALA A 188 -7.57 20.63 -18.49
CA ALA A 188 -7.45 19.57 -19.49
C ALA A 188 -8.64 18.59 -19.51
N GLN A 189 -9.54 18.66 -18.53
CA GLN A 189 -10.62 17.67 -18.30
C GLN A 189 -10.11 16.23 -18.21
N LEU A 190 -8.94 16.05 -17.58
CA LEU A 190 -8.30 14.76 -17.38
C LEU A 190 -8.20 14.43 -15.90
N ALA A 191 -8.37 13.15 -15.58
CA ALA A 191 -8.05 12.64 -14.26
C ALA A 191 -6.56 12.91 -13.95
N PRO A 192 -6.19 13.24 -12.69
CA PRO A 192 -4.82 13.58 -12.30
C PRO A 192 -3.76 12.57 -12.74
N LEU A 193 -4.06 11.27 -12.60
CA LEU A 193 -3.16 10.21 -13.01
C LEU A 193 -2.90 10.22 -14.53
N ALA A 194 -3.96 10.25 -15.33
CA ALA A 194 -3.87 10.30 -16.79
C ALA A 194 -3.17 11.58 -17.29
N LEU A 195 -3.39 12.72 -16.61
CA LEU A 195 -2.68 13.97 -16.89
C LEU A 195 -1.17 13.82 -16.64
N LEU A 196 -0.78 13.26 -15.49
CA LEU A 196 0.61 13.11 -15.10
C LEU A 196 1.35 12.08 -15.97
N GLU A 197 0.67 11.01 -16.36
CA GLU A 197 1.16 10.06 -17.36
C GLU A 197 1.41 10.75 -18.70
N ARG A 198 0.42 11.50 -19.22
CA ARG A 198 0.57 12.28 -20.46
C ARG A 198 1.67 13.35 -20.37
N ALA A 199 1.92 13.87 -19.17
CA ALA A 199 2.98 14.84 -18.92
C ALA A 199 4.39 14.21 -18.80
N GLY A 200 4.50 12.88 -18.92
CA GLY A 200 5.76 12.15 -18.79
C GLY A 200 6.26 12.04 -17.35
N ALA A 201 5.40 12.28 -16.35
CA ALA A 201 5.77 12.12 -14.94
C ALA A 201 5.94 10.64 -14.56
N ILE A 202 5.23 9.74 -15.26
CA ILE A 202 5.30 8.29 -15.08
C ILE A 202 5.95 7.71 -16.33
N THR A 203 7.21 7.29 -16.23
CA THR A 203 7.98 6.76 -17.36
C THR A 203 8.07 5.23 -17.38
N SER A 204 7.72 4.57 -16.27
CA SER A 204 7.70 3.11 -16.13
C SER A 204 6.58 2.70 -15.19
N SER A 205 5.71 1.79 -15.64
CA SER A 205 4.65 1.18 -14.84
C SER A 205 5.21 0.38 -13.66
N TYR A 206 6.34 -0.29 -13.87
CA TYR A 206 7.07 -0.97 -12.80
C TYR A 206 7.50 0.03 -11.72
N GLN A 207 8.19 1.10 -12.11
CA GLN A 207 8.65 2.12 -11.14
C GLN A 207 7.49 2.82 -10.45
N PHE A 208 6.35 3.02 -11.14
CA PHE A 208 5.14 3.54 -10.51
C PHE A 208 4.68 2.67 -9.33
N HIS A 209 4.52 1.36 -9.55
CA HIS A 209 4.07 0.44 -8.50
C HIS A 209 5.14 0.24 -7.41
N TRP A 210 6.42 0.15 -7.80
CA TRP A 210 7.54 0.02 -6.87
C TRP A 210 7.68 1.21 -5.92
N GLN A 211 7.76 2.43 -6.47
CA GLN A 211 7.93 3.63 -5.66
C GLN A 211 6.69 3.93 -4.81
N ARG A 212 5.48 3.61 -5.29
CA ARG A 212 4.26 3.67 -4.47
C ARG A 212 4.39 2.76 -3.26
N PHE A 213 4.80 1.51 -3.46
CA PHE A 213 4.99 0.55 -2.38
C PHE A 213 6.04 1.02 -1.37
N LEU A 214 7.18 1.53 -1.84
CA LEU A 214 8.23 2.09 -0.98
C LEU A 214 7.73 3.32 -0.22
N PHE A 215 6.99 4.22 -0.86
CA PHE A 215 6.44 5.41 -0.21
C PHE A 215 5.48 5.07 0.94
N GLU A 216 4.70 4.01 0.78
CA GLU A 216 3.72 3.59 1.78
C GLU A 216 4.36 2.78 2.92
N HIS A 217 5.21 1.81 2.58
CA HIS A 217 5.70 0.81 3.53
C HIS A 217 7.18 0.95 3.92
N PHE A 218 7.98 1.65 3.12
CA PHE A 218 9.41 1.88 3.34
C PHE A 218 9.79 3.38 3.20
N PRO A 219 9.13 4.30 3.92
CA PRO A 219 9.34 5.75 3.74
C PRO A 219 10.75 6.24 4.12
N ARG A 220 11.56 5.39 4.74
CA ARG A 220 12.98 5.65 5.09
C ARG A 220 13.96 4.85 4.21
N GLY A 221 13.47 4.24 3.14
CA GLY A 221 14.22 3.33 2.28
C GLY A 221 14.22 1.87 2.75
N THR A 222 14.79 1.00 1.91
CA THR A 222 14.90 -0.45 2.11
C THR A 222 16.22 -0.87 2.77
N GLY A 223 17.11 0.08 3.03
CA GLY A 223 18.39 -0.17 3.70
C GLY A 223 18.22 -0.58 5.16
N PHE A 224 19.25 -1.23 5.70
CA PHE A 224 19.35 -1.53 7.12
C PHE A 224 20.29 -0.53 7.80
N PRO A 225 20.04 -0.16 9.07
CA PRO A 225 21.05 0.53 9.86
C PRO A 225 22.28 -0.37 10.06
N GLU A 226 23.45 0.23 10.27
CA GLU A 226 24.65 -0.52 10.65
C GLU A 226 24.43 -1.19 12.01
N LEU A 227 24.31 -2.51 12.02
CA LEU A 227 24.06 -3.33 13.20
C LEU A 227 25.08 -4.47 13.27
N ALA A 228 25.52 -4.80 14.48
CA ALA A 228 26.38 -5.95 14.70
C ALA A 228 25.62 -7.25 14.41
N THR A 229 26.23 -8.15 13.65
CA THR A 229 25.69 -9.49 13.39
C THR A 229 25.95 -10.39 14.61
N PRO A 230 24.90 -10.94 15.24
CA PRO A 230 25.07 -11.82 16.38
C PRO A 230 25.70 -13.14 15.95
N GLU A 231 26.62 -13.63 16.78
CA GLU A 231 27.23 -14.93 16.61
C GLU A 231 26.33 -16.01 17.23
N PRO A 232 26.14 -17.16 16.56
CA PRO A 232 25.47 -18.30 17.16
C PRO A 232 26.23 -18.78 18.43
N PRO A 233 25.53 -19.36 19.42
CA PRO A 233 26.19 -19.91 20.60
C PRO A 233 27.29 -20.93 20.22
N GLN A 234 28.48 -20.79 20.81
CA GLN A 234 29.65 -21.60 20.45
C GLN A 234 29.55 -23.04 20.94
N ASP A 235 28.77 -23.28 21.99
CA ASP A 235 28.58 -24.55 22.69
C ASP A 235 27.50 -25.44 22.09
N LEU A 236 26.89 -25.05 20.96
CA LEU A 236 25.92 -25.90 20.27
C LEU A 236 26.56 -27.25 19.87
N PRO A 237 25.94 -28.40 20.21
CA PRO A 237 26.43 -29.70 19.79
C PRO A 237 26.41 -29.83 18.26
N LEU A 238 27.31 -30.64 17.71
CA LEU A 238 27.29 -30.99 16.29
C LEU A 238 26.33 -32.16 16.08
N ALA A 239 25.40 -32.03 15.15
CA ALA A 239 24.45 -33.08 14.81
C ALA A 239 25.16 -34.25 14.10
N GLU A 240 24.87 -35.48 14.51
CA GLU A 240 25.41 -36.71 13.89
C GLU A 240 24.59 -37.14 12.66
N VAL A 241 24.27 -36.19 11.78
CA VAL A 241 23.50 -36.41 10.55
C VAL A 241 24.10 -35.63 9.38
N GLN A 242 23.66 -35.93 8.16
CA GLN A 242 23.90 -35.12 6.97
C GLN A 242 22.55 -34.68 6.44
N ALA A 243 22.33 -33.36 6.38
CA ALA A 243 21.08 -32.79 5.92
C ALA A 243 21.19 -32.29 4.48
N PHE A 244 20.05 -32.17 3.81
CA PHE A 244 19.92 -31.53 2.50
C PHE A 244 18.70 -30.60 2.51
N SER A 245 18.77 -29.47 1.80
CA SER A 245 17.60 -28.61 1.58
C SER A 245 17.02 -28.83 0.20
N ILE A 246 15.77 -28.41 0.00
CA ILE A 246 15.10 -28.40 -1.30
C ILE A 246 14.37 -27.05 -1.40
N ASP A 247 14.83 -26.19 -2.32
CA ASP A 247 14.29 -24.83 -2.48
C ASP A 247 14.25 -24.43 -3.96
N ASP A 248 13.68 -23.28 -4.29
CA ASP A 248 13.83 -22.69 -5.63
C ASP A 248 15.22 -22.02 -5.79
N SER A 249 15.76 -21.94 -7.01
CA SER A 249 17.07 -21.31 -7.28
C SER A 249 17.20 -19.83 -6.85
N ALA A 250 16.09 -19.11 -6.72
CA ALA A 250 16.10 -17.72 -6.24
C ALA A 250 16.15 -17.60 -4.69
N THR A 251 16.04 -18.72 -3.97
CA THR A 251 16.03 -18.76 -2.50
C THR A 251 17.42 -18.51 -1.96
N THR A 252 17.56 -17.49 -1.11
CA THR A 252 18.82 -17.20 -0.38
C THR A 252 18.64 -17.26 1.13
N GLU A 253 17.40 -17.35 1.61
CA GLU A 253 17.05 -17.49 3.02
C GLU A 253 16.59 -18.94 3.21
N ILE A 254 17.52 -19.89 3.07
CA ILE A 254 17.22 -21.32 3.26
C ILE A 254 16.92 -21.52 4.74
N ASP A 255 15.64 -21.67 5.05
CA ASP A 255 15.11 -21.81 6.40
C ASP A 255 15.06 -23.27 6.85
N ASP A 256 14.92 -24.23 5.95
CA ASP A 256 14.67 -25.63 6.30
C ASP A 256 15.55 -26.63 5.51
N ALA A 257 15.88 -27.74 6.18
CA ALA A 257 16.62 -28.86 5.63
C ALA A 257 16.15 -30.18 6.26
N LEU A 258 16.33 -31.28 5.56
CA LEU A 258 15.91 -32.62 5.96
C LEU A 258 17.10 -33.55 6.10
N SER A 259 17.05 -34.49 7.04
CA SER A 259 17.97 -35.62 7.12
C SER A 259 17.21 -36.91 7.37
N LEU A 260 17.77 -38.04 6.91
CA LEU A 260 17.16 -39.34 7.13
C LEU A 260 18.23 -40.37 7.51
N THR A 261 18.00 -41.07 8.62
CA THR A 261 18.91 -42.13 9.11
C THR A 261 18.12 -43.39 9.49
N GLY A 262 18.80 -44.54 9.51
CA GLY A 262 18.18 -45.80 9.93
C GLY A 262 17.35 -46.53 8.86
N LEU A 263 17.45 -46.13 7.58
CA LEU A 263 16.83 -46.88 6.48
C LEU A 263 17.31 -48.36 6.48
N GLY A 264 16.36 -49.29 6.37
CA GLY A 264 16.60 -50.73 6.43
C GLY A 264 16.75 -51.31 7.83
N SER A 265 16.67 -50.49 8.89
CA SER A 265 16.79 -50.96 10.28
C SER A 265 15.47 -51.33 10.94
N GLY A 266 14.33 -51.03 10.30
CA GLY A 266 12.99 -51.14 10.88
C GLY A 266 12.54 -49.90 11.65
N THR A 267 13.46 -49.02 12.06
CA THR A 267 13.17 -47.74 12.70
C THR A 267 13.94 -46.61 12.03
N VAL A 268 13.22 -45.70 11.38
CA VAL A 268 13.80 -44.57 10.65
C VAL A 268 13.70 -43.31 11.50
N ARG A 269 14.75 -42.49 11.49
CA ARG A 269 14.76 -41.17 12.13
C ARG A 269 14.84 -40.09 11.06
N LEU A 270 13.77 -39.30 10.94
CA LEU A 270 13.68 -38.11 10.09
C LEU A 270 14.06 -36.88 10.92
N GLY A 271 15.07 -36.14 10.50
CA GLY A 271 15.38 -34.80 11.02
C GLY A 271 14.77 -33.71 10.13
N ILE A 272 14.04 -32.78 10.75
CA ILE A 272 13.53 -31.56 10.13
C ILE A 272 14.25 -30.40 10.83
N HIS A 273 15.17 -29.76 10.12
CA HIS A 273 16.11 -28.80 10.67
C HIS A 273 15.71 -27.40 10.23
N ILE A 274 15.45 -26.50 11.17
CA ILE A 274 15.07 -25.12 10.86
C ILE A 274 16.19 -24.17 11.28
N ALA A 275 16.62 -23.28 10.39
CA ALA A 275 17.56 -22.19 10.65
C ALA A 275 17.22 -21.49 11.96
N ALA A 276 18.21 -21.18 12.78
CA ALA A 276 17.98 -20.74 14.17
C ALA A 276 18.42 -19.30 14.48
N PRO A 277 17.92 -18.26 13.77
CA PRO A 277 18.23 -16.87 14.11
C PRO A 277 17.83 -16.51 15.54
N GLY A 278 16.78 -17.14 16.10
CA GLY A 278 16.35 -16.96 17.49
C GLY A 278 17.36 -17.43 18.56
N LEU A 279 18.47 -18.07 18.17
CA LEU A 279 19.57 -18.37 19.08
C LEU A 279 20.54 -17.20 19.27
N GLY A 280 20.59 -16.24 18.33
CA GLY A 280 21.42 -15.04 18.47
C GLY A 280 20.65 -13.73 18.56
N LEU A 281 19.43 -13.66 18.00
CA LEU A 281 18.54 -12.52 18.19
C LEU A 281 17.76 -12.69 19.49
N VAL A 282 17.59 -11.61 20.24
CA VAL A 282 16.87 -11.58 21.52
C VAL A 282 15.70 -10.59 21.43
N PRO A 283 14.52 -10.93 21.97
CA PRO A 283 13.40 -9.99 22.03
C PRO A 283 13.79 -8.64 22.64
N GLY A 284 13.43 -7.55 21.95
CA GLY A 284 13.70 -6.17 22.31
C GLY A 284 15.05 -5.61 21.84
N ASP A 285 15.94 -6.41 21.25
CA ASP A 285 17.23 -5.94 20.76
C ASP A 285 17.11 -5.06 19.48
N ALA A 286 18.24 -4.61 18.94
CA ALA A 286 18.24 -3.77 17.74
C ALA A 286 17.77 -4.51 16.47
N LEU A 287 18.12 -5.80 16.33
CA LEU A 287 17.75 -6.61 15.17
C LEU A 287 16.29 -7.08 15.25
N ASP A 288 15.79 -7.43 16.44
CA ASP A 288 14.38 -7.68 16.68
C ASP A 288 13.54 -6.47 16.28
N ARG A 289 13.93 -5.25 16.67
CA ARG A 289 13.21 -4.03 16.29
C ARG A 289 13.15 -3.83 14.78
N VAL A 290 14.23 -4.16 14.06
CA VAL A 290 14.25 -4.14 12.59
C VAL A 290 13.32 -5.22 12.01
N ALA A 291 13.42 -6.45 12.49
CA ALA A 291 12.58 -7.56 12.04
C ALA A 291 11.09 -7.29 12.30
N ARG A 292 10.75 -6.72 13.46
CA ARG A 292 9.39 -6.32 13.86
C ARG A 292 8.87 -5.14 13.06
N GLN A 293 9.73 -4.27 12.55
CA GLN A 293 9.33 -3.19 11.65
C GLN A 293 8.98 -3.72 10.25
N ARG A 294 9.69 -4.75 9.77
CA ARG A 294 9.44 -5.34 8.42
C ARG A 294 8.41 -6.46 8.42
N LEU A 295 8.33 -7.24 9.51
CA LEU A 295 7.44 -8.38 9.76
C LEU A 295 7.58 -9.58 8.81
N SER A 296 7.94 -9.36 7.55
CA SER A 296 8.13 -10.40 6.54
C SER A 296 9.09 -9.92 5.45
N THR A 297 9.75 -10.87 4.78
CA THR A 297 10.39 -10.61 3.48
C THR A 297 9.32 -10.37 2.42
N VAL A 298 9.57 -9.43 1.50
CA VAL A 298 8.75 -9.14 0.32
C VAL A 298 9.41 -9.79 -0.89
N TYR A 299 8.73 -10.69 -1.58
CA TYR A 299 9.22 -11.40 -2.77
C TYR A 299 8.48 -10.94 -4.02
N MET A 300 9.22 -10.58 -5.07
CA MET A 300 8.64 -10.20 -6.34
C MET A 300 9.47 -10.77 -7.48
N PRO A 301 8.93 -10.88 -8.70
CA PRO A 301 9.72 -11.31 -9.84
C PRO A 301 11.01 -10.47 -9.98
N GLY A 302 12.16 -11.14 -9.93
CA GLY A 302 13.50 -10.56 -10.07
C GLY A 302 14.03 -9.73 -8.89
N HIS A 303 13.30 -9.58 -7.79
CA HIS A 303 13.79 -8.80 -6.63
C HIS A 303 13.15 -9.21 -5.30
N LYS A 304 13.74 -8.76 -4.19
CA LYS A 304 13.17 -8.94 -2.85
C LYS A 304 13.68 -7.94 -1.85
N ILE A 305 12.86 -7.65 -0.84
CA ILE A 305 13.25 -6.88 0.34
C ILE A 305 13.22 -7.81 1.55
N THR A 306 14.39 -8.17 2.07
CA THR A 306 14.52 -9.13 3.17
C THR A 306 14.01 -8.57 4.50
N MET A 307 13.51 -9.44 5.37
CA MET A 307 13.12 -9.09 6.75
C MET A 307 14.35 -8.76 7.60
N LEU A 308 15.43 -9.51 7.41
CA LEU A 308 16.68 -9.39 8.16
C LEU A 308 17.83 -8.89 7.27
N PRO A 309 18.87 -8.24 7.84
CA PRO A 309 20.08 -7.88 7.12
C PRO A 309 20.74 -9.11 6.47
N GLN A 310 21.39 -8.91 5.32
CA GLN A 310 21.99 -10.00 4.56
C GLN A 310 23.05 -10.75 5.38
N GLU A 311 23.83 -10.03 6.18
CA GLU A 311 24.87 -10.59 7.04
C GLU A 311 24.28 -11.51 8.12
N VAL A 312 23.10 -11.16 8.65
CA VAL A 312 22.36 -12.00 9.59
C VAL A 312 21.83 -13.24 8.89
N VAL A 313 21.19 -13.09 7.72
CA VAL A 313 20.72 -14.23 6.92
C VAL A 313 21.87 -15.20 6.63
N GLN A 314 23.01 -14.70 6.14
CA GLN A 314 24.20 -15.49 5.85
C GLN A 314 24.77 -16.24 7.06
N ARG A 315 24.53 -15.76 8.29
CA ARG A 315 25.01 -16.45 9.50
C ARG A 315 24.15 -17.65 9.89
N TYR A 316 22.85 -17.63 9.57
CA TYR A 316 21.87 -18.60 10.06
C TYR A 316 21.26 -19.48 8.98
N THR A 317 21.31 -19.06 7.71
CA THR A 317 20.79 -19.87 6.60
C THR A 317 21.48 -21.22 6.50
N LEU A 318 20.71 -22.25 6.13
CA LEU A 318 21.16 -23.64 6.05
C LEU A 318 21.95 -23.93 4.75
N ASP A 319 23.00 -23.15 4.51
CA ASP A 319 23.88 -23.28 3.35
C ASP A 319 24.68 -24.59 3.39
N GLU A 320 24.86 -25.18 2.21
CA GLU A 320 25.73 -26.33 1.94
C GLU A 320 27.18 -26.09 2.38
N GLY A 321 27.84 -27.16 2.82
CA GLY A 321 29.28 -27.19 3.05
C GLY A 321 29.72 -26.72 4.45
N ARG A 322 28.77 -26.41 5.34
CA ARG A 322 29.05 -26.06 6.74
C ARG A 322 28.02 -26.62 7.71
N ALA A 323 28.35 -26.58 9.00
CA ALA A 323 27.44 -26.93 10.08
C ALA A 323 26.67 -25.68 10.54
N ASN A 324 25.38 -25.64 10.24
CA ASN A 324 24.51 -24.48 10.44
C ASN A 324 23.74 -24.54 11.76
N PRO A 325 23.60 -23.45 12.52
CA PRO A 325 22.79 -23.43 13.73
C PRO A 325 21.31 -23.69 13.41
N ALA A 326 20.72 -24.70 14.05
CA ALA A 326 19.35 -25.11 13.78
C ALA A 326 18.57 -25.44 15.06
N VAL A 327 17.25 -25.24 14.99
CA VAL A 327 16.26 -25.89 15.85
C VAL A 327 15.76 -27.10 15.07
N SER A 328 16.13 -28.29 15.53
CA SER A 328 15.86 -29.56 14.85
C SER A 328 14.70 -30.28 15.52
N LEU A 329 13.73 -30.72 14.72
CA LEU A 329 12.74 -31.72 15.12
C LEU A 329 13.15 -33.07 14.55
N TYR A 330 13.44 -34.01 15.42
CA TYR A 330 13.62 -35.42 15.06
C TYR A 330 12.34 -36.19 15.28
N VAL A 331 11.95 -36.98 14.29
CA VAL A 331 10.75 -37.82 14.32
C VAL A 331 11.19 -39.27 14.13
N THR A 332 10.78 -40.15 15.04
CA THR A 332 11.01 -41.59 14.96
C THR A 332 9.82 -42.23 14.24
N ILE A 333 10.12 -43.06 13.25
CA ILE A 333 9.14 -43.62 12.32
C ILE A 333 9.33 -45.13 12.25
N ASP A 334 8.26 -45.88 12.41
CA ASP A 334 8.25 -47.31 12.10
C ASP A 334 8.33 -47.49 10.57
N GLU A 335 9.38 -48.16 10.09
CA GLU A 335 9.70 -48.19 8.66
C GLU A 335 8.65 -48.91 7.81
N ALA A 336 7.98 -49.90 8.39
CA ALA A 336 7.00 -50.73 7.69
C ALA A 336 5.62 -50.05 7.59
N THR A 337 5.18 -49.41 8.68
CA THR A 337 3.86 -48.78 8.79
C THR A 337 3.88 -47.29 8.47
N LEU A 338 5.08 -46.68 8.40
CA LEU A 338 5.32 -45.23 8.29
C LEU A 338 4.62 -44.43 9.41
N SER A 339 4.32 -45.08 10.54
CA SER A 339 3.71 -44.42 11.68
C SER A 339 4.78 -43.67 12.48
N ILE A 340 4.45 -42.43 12.87
CA ILE A 340 5.29 -41.65 13.79
C ILE A 340 5.12 -42.22 15.20
N THR A 341 6.20 -42.69 15.79
CA THR A 341 6.22 -43.34 17.12
C THR A 341 6.79 -42.45 18.22
N GLY A 342 7.52 -41.40 17.87
CA GLY A 342 8.10 -40.48 18.83
C GLY A 342 8.68 -39.24 18.16
N HIS A 343 8.97 -38.22 18.96
CA HIS A 343 9.63 -37.01 18.50
C HIS A 343 10.51 -36.39 19.59
N GLU A 344 11.51 -35.63 19.17
CA GLU A 344 12.46 -34.92 20.03
C GLU A 344 12.86 -33.60 19.38
N THR A 345 12.98 -32.53 20.16
CA THR A 345 13.48 -31.23 19.67
C THR A 345 14.86 -30.94 20.24
N LEU A 346 15.83 -30.64 19.37
CA LEU A 346 17.22 -30.36 19.73
C LEU A 346 17.67 -29.00 19.20
N LEU A 347 18.65 -28.40 19.90
CA LEU A 347 19.35 -27.18 19.49
C LEU A 347 20.79 -27.56 19.16
N GLU A 348 21.22 -27.37 17.92
CA GLU A 348 22.47 -27.97 17.43
C GLU A 348 23.02 -27.25 16.21
N ARG A 349 24.17 -27.70 15.72
CA ARG A 349 24.73 -27.34 14.42
C ARG A 349 24.57 -28.51 13.46
N VAL A 350 23.88 -28.30 12.35
CA VAL A 350 23.54 -29.34 11.37
C VAL A 350 24.42 -29.20 10.13
N PRO A 351 25.26 -30.19 9.79
CA PRO A 351 25.95 -30.25 8.51
C PRO A 351 24.95 -30.38 7.36
N VAL A 352 25.03 -29.46 6.39
CA VAL A 352 24.24 -29.54 5.16
C VAL A 352 25.15 -29.97 4.02
N SER A 353 24.85 -31.13 3.42
CA SER A 353 25.67 -31.74 2.38
C SER A 353 25.31 -31.27 0.97
N VAL A 354 24.06 -30.87 0.73
CA VAL A 354 23.62 -30.35 -0.57
C VAL A 354 22.37 -29.47 -0.43
N ASN A 355 22.32 -28.37 -1.17
CA ASN A 355 21.09 -27.60 -1.36
C ASN A 355 20.48 -27.87 -2.74
N LEU A 356 19.43 -28.70 -2.80
CA LEU A 356 18.74 -29.08 -4.03
C LEU A 356 17.85 -27.94 -4.55
N ARG A 357 17.66 -27.88 -5.88
CA ARG A 357 16.89 -26.83 -6.56
C ARG A 357 15.74 -27.38 -7.38
N HIS A 358 14.51 -26.98 -7.06
CA HIS A 358 13.29 -27.49 -7.71
C HIS A 358 13.31 -27.32 -9.23
N ASP A 359 13.62 -26.12 -9.70
CA ASP A 359 13.65 -25.76 -11.12
C ASP A 359 14.68 -26.57 -11.93
N GLN A 360 15.67 -27.15 -11.26
CA GLN A 360 16.70 -27.99 -11.88
C GLN A 360 16.38 -29.49 -11.81
N LEU A 361 15.47 -29.92 -10.94
CA LEU A 361 15.31 -31.34 -10.59
C LEU A 361 13.89 -31.89 -10.79
N ASP A 362 12.85 -31.06 -10.87
CA ASP A 362 11.45 -31.52 -10.98
C ASP A 362 11.21 -32.38 -12.23
N HIS A 363 11.97 -32.16 -13.31
CA HIS A 363 11.90 -32.98 -14.52
C HIS A 363 12.54 -34.38 -14.36
N ILE A 364 13.42 -34.55 -13.37
CA ILE A 364 14.09 -35.81 -13.03
C ILE A 364 13.31 -36.55 -11.94
N VAL A 365 12.99 -35.84 -10.84
CA VAL A 365 12.37 -36.39 -9.64
C VAL A 365 10.86 -36.52 -9.83
N THR A 366 10.49 -37.52 -10.63
CA THR A 366 9.10 -37.89 -10.89
C THR A 366 8.64 -39.00 -9.95
N GLU A 367 7.32 -39.21 -9.83
CA GLU A 367 6.76 -40.34 -9.08
C GLU A 367 7.30 -41.69 -9.59
N ALA A 368 7.41 -41.83 -10.92
CA ALA A 368 7.98 -43.03 -11.53
C ALA A 368 9.45 -43.23 -11.12
N TRP A 369 10.27 -42.17 -11.19
CA TRP A 369 11.68 -42.22 -10.80
C TRP A 369 11.87 -42.57 -9.32
N LEU A 370 11.01 -42.05 -8.43
CA LEU A 370 11.06 -42.40 -7.01
C LEU A 370 10.57 -43.82 -6.71
N ALA A 371 9.64 -44.35 -7.51
CA ALA A 371 9.06 -45.67 -7.31
C ALA A 371 9.91 -46.82 -7.88
N ASP A 372 10.63 -46.59 -8.97
CA ASP A 372 11.40 -47.63 -9.67
C ASP A 372 12.87 -47.22 -9.84
N PRO A 373 13.80 -47.78 -9.02
CA PRO A 373 15.24 -47.54 -9.13
C PRO A 373 15.87 -47.84 -10.49
N SER A 374 15.22 -48.65 -11.33
CA SER A 374 15.72 -48.99 -12.67
C SER A 374 15.58 -47.84 -13.67
N ILE A 375 14.68 -46.90 -13.42
CA ILE A 375 14.52 -45.69 -14.25
C ILE A 375 15.75 -44.80 -14.05
N GLN A 376 16.44 -44.52 -15.16
CA GLN A 376 17.59 -43.63 -15.22
C GLN A 376 17.26 -42.43 -16.10
N VAL A 377 17.66 -41.25 -15.66
CA VAL A 377 17.56 -40.01 -16.44
C VAL A 377 18.98 -39.57 -16.74
N GLU A 378 19.26 -39.27 -18.00
CA GLU A 378 20.59 -38.82 -18.42
C GLU A 378 20.96 -37.51 -17.71
N ASN A 379 22.24 -37.34 -17.37
CA ASN A 379 22.76 -36.16 -16.66
C ASN A 379 22.16 -35.93 -15.25
N THR A 380 21.64 -36.96 -14.59
CA THR A 380 21.21 -36.85 -13.18
C THR A 380 22.41 -36.51 -12.29
N PRO A 381 22.36 -35.44 -11.46
CA PRO A 381 23.45 -35.09 -10.56
C PRO A 381 23.76 -36.20 -9.55
N GLN A 382 25.04 -36.48 -9.29
CA GLN A 382 25.45 -37.51 -8.34
C GLN A 382 24.87 -37.32 -6.93
N PRO A 383 24.86 -36.10 -6.33
CA PRO A 383 24.24 -35.90 -5.03
C PRO A 383 22.75 -36.27 -4.99
N LEU A 384 22.03 -36.08 -6.11
CA LEU A 384 20.62 -36.50 -6.20
C LEU A 384 20.49 -38.03 -6.25
N LEU A 385 21.37 -38.71 -6.97
CA LEU A 385 21.40 -40.19 -7.00
C LEU A 385 21.69 -40.77 -5.62
N ASP A 386 22.63 -40.20 -4.89
CA ASP A 386 23.00 -40.61 -3.53
C ASP A 386 21.83 -40.47 -2.55
N LEU A 387 20.96 -39.47 -2.77
CA LEU A 387 19.77 -39.21 -1.96
C LEU A 387 18.52 -39.96 -2.43
N ARG A 388 18.53 -40.66 -3.57
CA ARG A 388 17.33 -41.29 -4.14
C ARG A 388 16.59 -42.18 -3.14
N GLY A 389 17.29 -43.04 -2.41
CA GLY A 389 16.68 -43.91 -1.41
C GLY A 389 15.97 -43.13 -0.29
N GLN A 390 16.56 -42.02 0.16
CA GLN A 390 15.97 -41.14 1.16
C GLN A 390 14.74 -40.42 0.62
N LEU A 391 14.84 -39.85 -0.59
CA LEU A 391 13.73 -39.17 -1.26
C LEU A 391 12.56 -40.10 -1.54
N SER A 392 12.83 -41.34 -1.95
CA SER A 392 11.79 -42.37 -2.17
C SER A 392 11.06 -42.73 -0.88
N PHE A 393 11.77 -42.83 0.26
CA PHE A 393 11.14 -43.02 1.56
C PHE A 393 10.30 -41.80 1.97
N LEU A 394 10.86 -40.60 1.89
CA LEU A 394 10.21 -39.35 2.25
C LEU A 394 8.95 -39.10 1.42
N TYR A 395 8.97 -39.40 0.13
CA TYR A 395 7.80 -39.26 -0.72
C TYR A 395 6.67 -40.22 -0.32
N ARG A 396 6.98 -41.48 0.01
CA ARG A 396 5.98 -42.44 0.52
C ARG A 396 5.38 -41.95 1.84
N LEU A 397 6.23 -41.47 2.76
CA LEU A 397 5.80 -40.89 4.02
C LEU A 397 4.89 -39.68 3.80
N ALA A 398 5.29 -38.74 2.93
CA ALA A 398 4.52 -37.54 2.64
C ALA A 398 3.13 -37.86 2.05
N ARG A 399 3.04 -38.84 1.15
CA ARG A 399 1.74 -39.33 0.64
C ARG A 399 0.85 -39.89 1.75
N GLN A 400 1.41 -40.66 2.70
CA GLN A 400 0.65 -41.20 3.82
C GLN A 400 0.19 -40.11 4.79
N LEU A 401 1.06 -39.15 5.12
CA LEU A 401 0.74 -38.02 5.98
C LEU A 401 -0.38 -37.17 5.36
N LYS A 402 -0.25 -36.82 4.08
CA LYS A 402 -1.28 -36.11 3.31
C LYS A 402 -2.62 -36.85 3.35
N ALA A 403 -2.62 -38.15 3.03
CA ALA A 403 -3.84 -38.96 3.04
C ALA A 403 -4.50 -38.98 4.44
N ALA A 404 -3.71 -39.12 5.50
CA ALA A 404 -4.23 -39.08 6.88
C ALA A 404 -4.86 -37.72 7.21
N ARG A 405 -4.26 -36.61 6.77
CA ARG A 405 -4.83 -35.27 6.95
C ARG A 405 -6.12 -35.07 6.14
N GLU A 406 -6.21 -35.62 4.93
CA GLU A 406 -7.43 -35.54 4.11
C GLU A 406 -8.62 -36.25 4.76
N VAL A 407 -8.37 -37.35 5.48
CA VAL A 407 -9.42 -38.00 6.31
C VAL A 407 -9.94 -37.04 7.37
N VAL A 408 -9.06 -36.27 8.03
CA VAL A 408 -9.45 -35.27 9.04
C VAL A 408 -10.15 -34.07 8.39
N ARG A 409 -9.66 -33.63 7.23
CA ARG A 409 -10.24 -32.54 6.44
C ARG A 409 -11.65 -32.88 5.93
N GLY A 410 -11.95 -34.17 5.75
CA GLY A 410 -13.22 -34.69 5.25
C GLY A 410 -13.37 -34.60 3.72
N LYS A 411 -12.36 -34.08 3.02
CA LYS A 411 -12.29 -34.06 1.56
C LYS A 411 -10.83 -33.97 1.08
N PRO A 412 -10.49 -34.50 -0.11
CA PRO A 412 -9.14 -34.40 -0.66
C PRO A 412 -8.70 -32.95 -0.83
N GLU A 413 -7.40 -32.67 -0.76
CA GLU A 413 -6.89 -31.38 -1.22
C GLU A 413 -6.84 -31.37 -2.75
N ALA A 414 -7.49 -30.39 -3.36
CA ALA A 414 -7.52 -30.26 -4.80
C ALA A 414 -6.28 -29.49 -5.29
N PHE A 415 -5.43 -30.17 -6.06
CA PHE A 415 -4.31 -29.55 -6.78
C PHE A 415 -4.66 -29.41 -8.27
N ASN A 416 -5.79 -28.75 -8.54
CA ASN A 416 -6.30 -28.61 -9.90
C ASN A 416 -5.60 -27.49 -10.70
N ARG A 417 -4.55 -26.87 -10.13
CA ARG A 417 -3.88 -25.68 -10.67
C ARG A 417 -2.37 -25.81 -10.61
N PRO A 418 -1.65 -25.39 -11.67
CA PRO A 418 -0.22 -25.16 -11.56
C PRO A 418 0.06 -23.92 -10.70
N ASP A 419 1.19 -23.94 -10.00
CA ASP A 419 1.81 -22.73 -9.48
C ASP A 419 2.60 -22.08 -10.64
N TYR A 420 2.76 -20.75 -10.61
CA TYR A 420 3.47 -20.03 -11.65
C TYR A 420 4.81 -19.50 -11.13
N THR A 421 5.84 -19.58 -11.96
CA THR A 421 7.18 -19.06 -11.66
C THR A 421 7.50 -17.94 -12.64
N PHE A 422 8.10 -16.86 -12.13
CA PHE A 422 8.49 -15.72 -12.95
C PHE A 422 10.01 -15.63 -12.98
N ARG A 423 10.58 -15.61 -14.19
CA ARG A 423 12.00 -15.33 -14.42
C ARG A 423 12.15 -14.06 -15.22
N LEU A 424 12.97 -13.14 -14.73
CA LEU A 424 13.29 -11.89 -15.42
C LEU A 424 14.70 -11.97 -15.98
N SER A 425 14.88 -11.52 -17.22
CA SER A 425 16.17 -11.47 -17.91
C SER A 425 16.39 -10.10 -18.55
N GLY A 426 17.66 -9.75 -18.83
CA GLY A 426 18.02 -8.43 -19.37
C GLY A 426 18.19 -7.33 -18.32
N GLN A 427 18.21 -7.68 -17.04
CA GLN A 427 18.41 -6.73 -15.94
C GLN A 427 19.79 -6.07 -16.02
N SER A 428 19.84 -4.74 -15.93
CA SER A 428 21.08 -3.95 -15.98
C SER A 428 21.66 -3.61 -14.59
N GLY A 429 20.88 -3.83 -13.52
CA GLY A 429 21.23 -3.52 -12.12
C GLY A 429 20.79 -4.60 -11.12
N LYS A 430 20.74 -4.27 -9.82
CA LYS A 430 20.27 -5.17 -8.75
C LYS A 430 18.74 -5.18 -8.58
N GLU A 431 18.09 -4.10 -9.01
CA GLU A 431 16.65 -3.89 -8.95
C GLU A 431 16.09 -3.86 -10.38
N PRO A 432 14.91 -4.44 -10.65
CA PRO A 432 14.27 -4.33 -11.94
C PRO A 432 13.88 -2.88 -12.26
N ASP A 433 13.83 -2.52 -13.54
CA ASP A 433 13.37 -1.21 -14.00
C ASP A 433 12.07 -1.26 -14.82
N GLY A 434 11.60 -2.46 -15.15
CA GLY A 434 10.41 -2.73 -15.94
C GLY A 434 10.68 -2.98 -17.42
N SER A 435 11.94 -2.88 -17.86
CA SER A 435 12.37 -3.19 -19.23
C SER A 435 12.77 -4.65 -19.44
N GLU A 436 12.78 -5.45 -18.36
CA GLU A 436 13.17 -6.85 -18.41
C GLU A 436 12.25 -7.69 -19.29
N THR A 437 12.84 -8.72 -19.89
CA THR A 437 12.09 -9.78 -20.56
C THR A 437 11.62 -10.77 -19.52
N VAL A 438 10.31 -10.98 -19.43
CA VAL A 438 9.68 -11.91 -18.49
C VAL A 438 9.42 -13.25 -19.15
N GLU A 439 9.73 -14.32 -18.43
CA GLU A 439 9.32 -15.69 -18.71
C GLU A 439 8.42 -16.19 -17.59
N ILE A 440 7.28 -16.77 -17.97
CA ILE A 440 6.34 -17.39 -17.03
C ILE A 440 6.38 -18.90 -17.23
N GLY A 441 6.88 -19.61 -16.23
CA GLY A 441 6.87 -21.07 -16.17
C GLY A 441 5.73 -21.60 -15.31
N THR A 442 5.33 -22.85 -15.54
CA THR A 442 4.38 -23.56 -14.68
C THR A 442 5.10 -24.60 -13.84
N ARG A 443 4.62 -24.76 -12.61
CA ARG A 443 5.08 -25.75 -11.65
C ARG A 443 3.90 -26.61 -11.21
N LYS A 444 4.07 -27.93 -11.28
CA LYS A 444 2.98 -28.84 -10.93
C LYS A 444 2.85 -28.90 -9.41
N ARG A 445 1.73 -28.41 -8.89
CA ARG A 445 1.43 -28.50 -7.46
C ARG A 445 1.32 -29.96 -7.02
N GLY A 446 1.97 -30.29 -5.91
CA GLY A 446 2.09 -31.66 -5.45
C GLY A 446 3.13 -32.49 -6.23
N ALA A 447 4.08 -31.85 -6.92
CA ALA A 447 5.28 -32.52 -7.39
C ALA A 447 5.98 -33.23 -6.22
N PRO A 448 6.72 -34.33 -6.45
CA PRO A 448 7.23 -35.14 -5.34
C PRO A 448 8.10 -34.37 -4.35
N LEU A 449 8.99 -33.50 -4.83
CA LEU A 449 9.84 -32.66 -3.97
C LEU A 449 9.02 -31.66 -3.15
N ASP A 450 8.02 -31.00 -3.75
CA ASP A 450 7.11 -30.10 -3.03
C ASP A 450 6.36 -30.81 -1.93
N LEU A 451 5.82 -32.00 -2.23
CA LEU A 451 5.04 -32.74 -1.27
C LEU A 451 5.90 -33.16 -0.06
N ILE A 452 7.15 -33.56 -0.28
CA ILE A 452 8.10 -33.89 0.78
C ILE A 452 8.30 -32.68 1.71
N VAL A 453 8.66 -31.53 1.16
CA VAL A 453 8.95 -30.30 1.94
C VAL A 453 7.68 -29.83 2.66
N ALA A 454 6.54 -29.78 1.96
CA ALA A 454 5.28 -29.33 2.53
C ALA A 454 4.83 -30.20 3.72
N GLU A 455 4.88 -31.53 3.60
CA GLU A 455 4.48 -32.42 4.70
C GLU A 455 5.49 -32.38 5.86
N ALA A 456 6.79 -32.27 5.59
CA ALA A 456 7.79 -32.08 6.65
C ALA A 456 7.54 -30.77 7.43
N ALA A 457 7.27 -29.67 6.72
CA ALA A 457 6.92 -28.40 7.34
C ALA A 457 5.60 -28.50 8.14
N ILE A 458 4.60 -29.23 7.65
CA ILE A 458 3.34 -29.44 8.38
C ILE A 458 3.59 -30.23 9.67
N VAL A 459 4.40 -31.29 9.62
CA VAL A 459 4.79 -32.07 10.79
C VAL A 459 5.50 -31.17 11.81
N ALA A 460 6.49 -30.37 11.41
CA ALA A 460 7.20 -29.47 12.31
C ALA A 460 6.28 -28.43 12.98
N ASN A 461 5.49 -27.71 12.18
CA ASN A 461 4.57 -26.68 12.66
C ASN A 461 3.46 -27.25 13.58
N SER A 462 2.97 -28.46 13.28
CA SER A 462 1.97 -29.13 14.10
C SER A 462 2.56 -29.65 15.41
N THR A 463 3.70 -30.33 15.35
CA THR A 463 4.37 -30.90 16.52
C THR A 463 4.85 -29.82 17.48
N TRP A 464 5.49 -28.75 17.00
CA TRP A 464 5.88 -27.65 17.87
C TRP A 464 4.68 -26.85 18.39
N GLY A 465 3.63 -26.70 17.59
CA GLY A 465 2.37 -26.13 18.08
C GLY A 465 1.80 -26.90 19.28
N GLN A 466 1.86 -28.24 19.25
CA GLN A 466 1.46 -29.11 20.35
C GLN A 466 2.43 -29.01 21.54
N LEU A 467 3.74 -29.03 21.28
CA LEU A 467 4.79 -28.89 22.30
C LEU A 467 4.60 -27.61 23.13
N LEU A 468 4.35 -26.47 22.47
CA LEU A 468 4.08 -25.20 23.12
C LEU A 468 2.84 -25.28 24.03
N ALA A 469 1.76 -25.87 23.52
CA ALA A 469 0.51 -26.02 24.26
C ALA A 469 0.66 -26.93 25.48
N GLU A 470 1.36 -28.06 25.36
CA GLU A 470 1.63 -29.00 26.44
C GLU A 470 2.47 -28.40 27.56
N HIS A 471 3.39 -27.49 27.22
CA HIS A 471 4.25 -26.81 28.19
C HIS A 471 3.63 -25.51 28.74
N GLY A 472 2.40 -25.16 28.33
CA GLY A 472 1.74 -23.91 28.74
C GLY A 472 2.46 -22.66 28.23
N VAL A 473 3.28 -22.78 27.19
CA VAL A 473 4.00 -21.67 26.56
C VAL A 473 3.13 -21.10 25.44
N PRO A 474 2.87 -19.79 25.40
CA PRO A 474 2.07 -19.21 24.32
C PRO A 474 2.87 -19.19 23.01
N GLY A 475 2.20 -19.52 21.91
CA GLY A 475 2.68 -19.34 20.55
C GLY A 475 1.67 -18.57 19.70
N ILE A 476 2.06 -18.22 18.49
CA ILE A 476 1.19 -17.66 17.45
C ILE A 476 0.73 -18.82 16.56
N TYR A 477 -0.56 -19.13 16.64
CA TYR A 477 -1.21 -20.23 15.94
C TYR A 477 -2.06 -19.69 14.79
N ARG A 478 -2.14 -20.46 13.70
CA ARG A 478 -3.16 -20.30 12.66
C ARG A 478 -4.23 -21.36 12.85
N SER A 479 -5.48 -20.92 12.82
CA SER A 479 -6.63 -21.80 13.01
C SER A 479 -7.75 -21.47 12.05
N GLN A 480 -8.51 -22.49 11.72
CA GLN A 480 -9.70 -22.39 10.87
C GLN A 480 -10.72 -23.38 11.42
N ALA A 481 -11.84 -22.86 11.89
CA ALA A 481 -12.83 -23.66 12.61
C ALA A 481 -13.51 -24.72 11.72
N SER A 482 -13.74 -24.40 10.44
CA SER A 482 -14.33 -25.30 9.46
C SER A 482 -14.02 -24.83 8.03
N LEU A 483 -14.29 -25.68 7.05
CA LEU A 483 -14.24 -25.36 5.62
C LEU A 483 -15.55 -24.75 5.10
N ALA A 484 -16.41 -24.24 5.99
CA ALA A 484 -17.66 -23.63 5.57
C ALA A 484 -17.41 -22.27 4.89
N PRO A 485 -18.21 -21.90 3.86
CA PRO A 485 -18.05 -20.61 3.18
C PRO A 485 -18.02 -19.44 4.17
N GLY A 486 -17.04 -18.53 4.00
CA GLY A 486 -16.84 -17.36 4.86
C GLY A 486 -16.01 -17.59 6.13
N VAL A 487 -15.65 -18.84 6.46
CA VAL A 487 -14.80 -19.16 7.61
C VAL A 487 -13.31 -19.06 7.23
N LYS A 488 -12.75 -17.86 7.39
CA LYS A 488 -11.34 -17.58 7.08
C LYS A 488 -10.38 -18.09 8.16
N VAL A 489 -9.16 -18.42 7.75
CA VAL A 489 -8.02 -18.66 8.65
C VAL A 489 -7.75 -17.41 9.48
N ARG A 490 -7.45 -17.58 10.76
CA ARG A 490 -7.09 -16.48 11.68
C ARG A 490 -5.87 -16.82 12.52
N MET A 491 -5.07 -15.81 12.82
CA MET A 491 -3.99 -15.91 13.81
C MET A 491 -4.52 -15.67 15.23
N SER A 492 -4.04 -16.46 16.19
CA SER A 492 -4.37 -16.27 17.61
C SER A 492 -3.29 -16.87 18.51
N THR A 493 -3.35 -16.60 19.81
CA THR A 493 -2.44 -17.21 20.78
C THR A 493 -2.93 -18.57 21.32
N LYS A 494 -3.98 -19.14 20.73
CA LYS A 494 -4.60 -20.38 21.19
C LYS A 494 -4.33 -21.51 20.21
N ALA A 495 -3.89 -22.64 20.74
CA ALA A 495 -3.82 -23.90 20.00
C ALA A 495 -5.25 -24.37 19.66
N LEU A 496 -5.68 -24.12 18.43
CA LEU A 496 -6.98 -24.50 17.91
C LEU A 496 -6.82 -25.28 16.59
N PRO A 497 -7.79 -26.13 16.23
CA PRO A 497 -7.75 -26.88 14.98
C PRO A 497 -7.64 -26.00 13.74
N HIS A 498 -6.98 -26.53 12.71
CA HIS A 498 -6.95 -25.94 11.38
C HIS A 498 -7.64 -26.88 10.39
N ALA A 499 -8.92 -26.65 10.13
CA ALA A 499 -9.75 -27.49 9.27
C ALA A 499 -9.16 -27.66 7.86
N GLY A 500 -8.66 -26.59 7.24
CA GLY A 500 -8.06 -26.65 5.90
C GLY A 500 -6.80 -27.50 5.79
N ILE A 501 -5.97 -27.58 6.83
CA ILE A 501 -4.75 -28.40 6.87
C ILE A 501 -5.04 -29.79 7.48
N GLY A 502 -6.15 -29.97 8.21
CA GLY A 502 -6.49 -31.24 8.84
C GLY A 502 -5.62 -31.57 10.07
N VAL A 503 -5.20 -30.57 10.85
CA VAL A 503 -4.37 -30.74 12.05
C VAL A 503 -5.00 -30.14 13.31
N LYS A 504 -4.64 -30.67 14.48
CA LYS A 504 -5.19 -30.26 15.80
C LYS A 504 -4.75 -28.87 16.23
N SER A 505 -3.56 -28.45 15.82
CA SER A 505 -2.99 -27.13 16.04
C SER A 505 -1.90 -26.88 15.01
N TYR A 506 -1.70 -25.62 14.62
CA TYR A 506 -0.70 -25.26 13.62
C TYR A 506 -0.05 -23.92 13.99
N ALA A 507 1.22 -23.95 14.38
CA ALA A 507 2.01 -22.77 14.70
C ALA A 507 3.14 -22.64 13.67
N TRP A 508 3.20 -21.51 12.96
CA TRP A 508 4.27 -21.26 11.99
C TRP A 508 5.61 -21.09 12.69
N ALA A 509 6.58 -21.95 12.38
CA ALA A 509 7.91 -21.99 12.99
C ALA A 509 8.97 -22.53 12.02
N THR A 510 8.66 -22.67 10.73
CA THR A 510 9.54 -23.25 9.71
C THR A 510 10.15 -22.20 8.78
N SER A 511 9.92 -20.90 9.00
CA SER A 511 10.53 -19.85 8.18
C SER A 511 10.96 -18.60 8.97
N PRO A 512 11.78 -18.75 10.02
CA PRO A 512 12.15 -17.65 10.93
C PRO A 512 13.06 -16.58 10.31
N LEU A 513 13.74 -16.84 9.19
CA LEU A 513 14.55 -15.83 8.50
C LEU A 513 13.70 -14.82 7.72
N ARG A 514 12.48 -15.20 7.33
CA ARG A 514 11.62 -14.41 6.44
C ARG A 514 10.23 -14.09 6.99
N ARG A 515 9.81 -14.69 8.11
CA ARG A 515 8.55 -14.38 8.81
C ARG A 515 8.79 -14.13 10.28
N TYR A 516 8.41 -12.95 10.75
CA TYR A 516 8.65 -12.53 12.12
C TYR A 516 7.86 -13.37 13.15
N VAL A 517 6.67 -13.83 12.79
CA VAL A 517 5.87 -14.73 13.65
C VAL A 517 6.54 -16.10 13.84
N ASP A 518 7.28 -16.58 12.84
CA ASP A 518 8.09 -17.81 12.95
C ASP A 518 9.28 -17.59 13.89
N LEU A 519 9.94 -16.43 13.83
CA LEU A 519 10.98 -16.04 14.79
C LEU A 519 10.43 -15.97 16.23
N VAL A 520 9.24 -15.38 16.41
CA VAL A 520 8.55 -15.32 17.71
C VAL A 520 8.27 -16.72 18.26
N ASN A 521 7.71 -17.60 17.43
CA ASN A 521 7.46 -18.98 17.80
C ASN A 521 8.76 -19.74 18.06
N GLN A 522 9.83 -19.48 17.30
CA GLN A 522 11.12 -20.12 17.48
C GLN A 522 11.71 -19.83 18.87
N TRP A 523 11.64 -18.59 19.37
CA TRP A 523 12.08 -18.28 20.73
C TRP A 523 11.33 -19.09 21.79
N GLN A 524 10.04 -19.31 21.58
CA GLN A 524 9.21 -20.09 22.49
C GLN A 524 9.53 -21.60 22.41
N VAL A 525 9.76 -22.12 21.21
CA VAL A 525 10.20 -23.51 20.99
C VAL A 525 11.59 -23.73 21.61
N ILE A 526 12.52 -22.79 21.47
CA ILE A 526 13.83 -22.82 22.12
C ILE A 526 13.70 -22.89 23.65
N ALA A 527 12.76 -22.13 24.24
CA ALA A 527 12.49 -22.20 25.67
C ALA A 527 11.97 -23.58 26.08
N CYS A 528 11.06 -24.18 25.31
CA CYS A 528 10.60 -25.56 25.51
C CYS A 528 11.74 -26.57 25.43
N ALA A 529 12.60 -26.48 24.41
CA ALA A 529 13.72 -27.39 24.21
C ALA A 529 14.74 -27.32 25.37
N ARG A 530 15.03 -26.11 25.89
CA ARG A 530 16.01 -25.93 26.98
C ARG A 530 15.48 -26.28 28.36
N HIS A 531 14.21 -26.02 28.63
CA HIS A 531 13.67 -25.99 30.00
C HIS A 531 12.55 -27.00 30.26
N GLY A 532 12.09 -27.71 29.22
CA GLY A 532 11.01 -28.71 29.31
C GLY A 532 9.83 -28.16 30.11
N LYS A 533 9.38 -28.89 31.13
CA LYS A 533 8.24 -28.52 32.00
C LYS A 533 8.33 -27.14 32.65
N THR A 534 9.53 -26.56 32.76
CA THR A 534 9.73 -25.21 33.33
C THR A 534 9.80 -24.11 32.28
N ALA A 535 9.58 -24.42 30.99
CA ALA A 535 9.69 -23.49 29.88
C ALA A 535 8.80 -22.25 30.02
N ALA A 536 7.58 -22.37 30.57
CA ALA A 536 6.71 -21.20 30.81
C ALA A 536 7.37 -20.11 31.68
N LEU A 537 8.31 -20.48 32.56
CA LEU A 537 9.06 -19.54 33.39
C LEU A 537 10.15 -18.80 32.60
N ALA A 538 10.80 -19.48 31.66
CA ALA A 538 11.92 -18.96 30.87
C ALA A 538 11.49 -18.33 29.53
N ALA A 539 10.35 -18.75 28.98
CA ALA A 539 9.73 -18.27 27.75
C ALA A 539 9.69 -16.73 27.71
N PRO A 540 10.16 -16.09 26.62
CA PRO A 540 10.21 -14.62 26.56
C PRO A 540 8.82 -13.97 26.66
N PHE A 541 7.82 -14.51 25.97
CA PHE A 541 6.44 -14.01 26.05
C PHE A 541 5.58 -14.89 26.95
N LYS A 542 4.72 -14.26 27.74
CA LYS A 542 3.89 -14.93 28.75
C LYS A 542 2.44 -15.15 28.28
N PRO A 543 1.68 -16.09 28.87
CA PRO A 543 0.27 -16.22 28.53
C PRO A 543 -0.48 -14.89 28.69
N LYS A 544 -1.27 -14.53 27.67
CA LYS A 544 -1.99 -13.24 27.57
C LYS A 544 -1.09 -12.00 27.47
N ASP A 545 0.13 -12.15 26.96
CA ASP A 545 1.02 -11.03 26.67
C ASP A 545 0.38 -10.04 25.68
N ALA A 546 0.34 -8.75 26.03
CA ALA A 546 -0.14 -7.71 25.14
C ALA A 546 0.73 -7.59 23.88
N GLU A 547 2.03 -7.90 23.99
CA GLU A 547 2.98 -7.82 22.90
C GLU A 547 2.66 -8.84 21.80
N LEU A 548 2.30 -10.08 22.16
CA LEU A 548 1.89 -11.10 21.19
C LEU A 548 0.65 -10.69 20.39
N PHE A 549 -0.34 -10.06 21.04
CA PHE A 549 -1.52 -9.54 20.33
C PHE A 549 -1.16 -8.40 19.38
N GLY A 550 -0.25 -7.51 19.79
CA GLY A 550 0.29 -6.46 18.92
C GLY A 550 1.03 -7.03 17.72
N VAL A 551 1.86 -8.06 17.91
CA VAL A 551 2.57 -8.75 16.81
C VAL A 551 1.58 -9.37 15.83
N ILE A 552 0.56 -10.10 16.30
CA ILE A 552 -0.46 -10.70 15.44
C ILE A 552 -1.17 -9.64 14.59
N SER A 553 -1.66 -8.57 15.22
CA SER A 553 -2.39 -7.50 14.53
C SER A 553 -1.53 -6.80 13.48
N ASN A 554 -0.28 -6.50 13.81
CA ASN A 554 0.63 -5.82 12.90
C ASN A 554 1.06 -6.73 11.74
N PHE A 555 1.31 -8.02 12.05
CA PHE A 555 1.65 -9.02 11.04
C PHE A 555 0.51 -9.22 10.06
N ASP A 556 -0.72 -9.46 10.51
CA ASP A 556 -1.88 -9.63 9.61
C ASP A 556 -2.06 -8.44 8.65
N THR A 557 -1.90 -7.21 9.17
CA THR A 557 -2.01 -5.98 8.37
C THR A 557 -0.89 -5.87 7.34
N THR A 558 0.37 -6.01 7.79
CA THR A 558 1.56 -5.78 6.95
C THR A 558 1.76 -6.91 5.95
N TYR A 559 1.62 -8.16 6.39
CA TYR A 559 1.72 -9.34 5.53
C TYR A 559 0.63 -9.34 4.46
N GLY A 560 -0.60 -8.93 4.81
CA GLY A 560 -1.68 -8.74 3.85
C GLY A 560 -1.35 -7.69 2.78
N ALA A 561 -0.83 -6.52 3.19
CA ALA A 561 -0.42 -5.47 2.27
C ALA A 561 0.74 -5.91 1.35
N TYR A 562 1.72 -6.62 1.91
CA TYR A 562 2.83 -7.18 1.12
C TYR A 562 2.33 -8.21 0.12
N ASN A 563 1.48 -9.15 0.50
CA ASN A 563 0.89 -10.11 -0.44
C ASN A 563 0.10 -9.42 -1.55
N ALA A 564 -0.71 -8.42 -1.24
CA ALA A 564 -1.45 -7.65 -2.25
C ALA A 564 -0.50 -6.98 -3.26
N TYR A 565 0.61 -6.42 -2.78
CA TYR A 565 1.62 -5.83 -3.64
C TYR A 565 2.36 -6.87 -4.49
N GLN A 566 2.78 -8.00 -3.90
CA GLN A 566 3.45 -9.09 -4.61
C GLN A 566 2.57 -9.64 -5.73
N SER A 567 1.29 -9.92 -5.47
CA SER A 567 0.32 -10.33 -6.49
C SER A 567 0.11 -9.25 -7.54
N GLY A 568 0.14 -7.96 -7.17
CA GLY A 568 0.10 -6.85 -8.12
C GLY A 568 1.32 -6.82 -9.06
N MET A 569 2.51 -7.12 -8.55
CA MET A 569 3.72 -7.20 -9.38
C MET A 569 3.71 -8.44 -10.28
N GLU A 570 3.28 -9.60 -9.80
CA GLU A 570 3.04 -10.77 -10.65
C GLU A 570 2.03 -10.43 -11.76
N ARG A 571 0.95 -9.72 -11.43
CA ARG A 571 -0.04 -9.24 -12.40
C ARG A 571 0.57 -8.33 -13.45
N LEU A 572 1.40 -7.36 -13.06
CA LEU A 572 2.14 -6.48 -13.97
C LEU A 572 2.99 -7.29 -14.94
N TRP A 573 3.76 -8.24 -14.43
CA TRP A 573 4.63 -9.08 -15.23
C TRP A 573 3.84 -10.02 -16.15
N THR A 574 2.67 -10.50 -15.74
CA THR A 574 1.74 -11.21 -16.63
C THR A 574 1.25 -10.31 -17.78
N LEU A 575 0.91 -9.05 -17.50
CA LEU A 575 0.50 -8.11 -18.55
C LEU A 575 1.63 -7.81 -19.54
N LYS A 576 2.85 -7.60 -19.03
CA LYS A 576 4.06 -7.46 -19.86
C LYS A 576 4.32 -8.70 -20.70
N TYR A 577 4.13 -9.89 -20.14
CA TYR A 577 4.28 -11.15 -20.87
C TYR A 577 3.31 -11.24 -22.05
N LEU A 578 2.05 -10.83 -21.88
CA LEU A 578 1.07 -10.78 -22.97
C LEU A 578 1.52 -9.83 -24.09
N GLN A 579 1.98 -8.63 -23.75
CA GLN A 579 2.46 -7.64 -24.72
C GLN A 579 3.73 -8.12 -25.44
N GLN A 580 4.72 -8.59 -24.68
CA GLN A 580 6.00 -9.10 -25.18
C GLN A 580 5.81 -10.21 -26.21
N ASN A 581 4.86 -11.11 -25.97
CA ASN A 581 4.59 -12.25 -26.85
C ASN A 581 3.44 -12.00 -27.85
N ALA A 582 2.94 -10.76 -27.93
CA ALA A 582 1.80 -10.38 -28.78
C ALA A 582 0.57 -11.29 -28.63
N ILE A 583 0.28 -11.73 -27.41
CA ILE A 583 -0.86 -12.60 -27.11
C ILE A 583 -2.12 -11.74 -27.09
N THR A 584 -2.98 -11.91 -28.10
CA THR A 584 -4.26 -11.18 -28.22
C THR A 584 -5.48 -12.06 -27.91
N GLU A 585 -5.31 -13.38 -27.86
CA GLU A 585 -6.38 -14.34 -27.56
C GLU A 585 -5.83 -15.45 -26.66
N LEU A 586 -6.66 -15.97 -25.76
CA LEU A 586 -6.30 -17.09 -24.87
C LEU A 586 -7.51 -17.94 -24.49
N ASP A 587 -7.22 -19.13 -23.97
CA ASP A 587 -8.22 -20.04 -23.41
C ASP A 587 -8.38 -19.78 -21.92
N ALA A 588 -9.63 -19.76 -21.48
CA ALA A 588 -9.96 -19.45 -20.10
C ALA A 588 -11.17 -20.24 -19.62
N THR A 589 -11.24 -20.39 -18.30
CA THR A 589 -12.34 -21.04 -17.60
C THR A 589 -13.18 -20.01 -16.84
N VAL A 590 -14.51 -20.12 -16.92
CA VAL A 590 -15.43 -19.26 -16.18
C VAL A 590 -15.39 -19.62 -14.69
N ILE A 591 -15.02 -18.66 -13.84
CA ILE A 591 -14.93 -18.87 -12.39
C ILE A 591 -16.08 -18.21 -11.63
N ARG A 592 -16.65 -17.14 -12.22
CA ARG A 592 -17.87 -16.49 -11.78
C ARG A 592 -18.73 -16.14 -12.98
N ASP A 593 -19.98 -16.54 -12.94
CA ASP A 593 -20.95 -16.26 -13.99
C ASP A 593 -21.47 -14.81 -13.96
N ALA A 594 -22.12 -14.40 -15.04
CA ALA A 594 -22.68 -13.06 -15.16
C ALA A 594 -23.83 -12.80 -14.15
N ALA A 595 -24.57 -13.84 -13.76
CA ALA A 595 -25.67 -13.74 -12.79
C ALA A 595 -25.16 -13.35 -11.39
N SER A 596 -23.91 -13.68 -11.07
CA SER A 596 -23.25 -13.38 -9.80
C SER A 596 -22.56 -12.00 -9.75
N GLY A 597 -22.93 -11.07 -10.63
CA GLY A 597 -22.43 -9.69 -10.61
C GLY A 597 -21.26 -9.41 -11.57
N GLY A 598 -21.08 -10.25 -12.59
CA GLY A 598 -20.13 -10.03 -13.69
C GLY A 598 -19.28 -11.25 -14.02
N LEU A 599 -19.11 -11.51 -15.32
CA LEU A 599 -18.36 -12.66 -15.84
C LEU A 599 -16.86 -12.49 -15.54
N LEU A 600 -16.32 -13.43 -14.77
CA LEU A 600 -14.91 -13.47 -14.41
C LEU A 600 -14.30 -14.77 -14.95
N LEU A 601 -13.22 -14.62 -15.70
CA LEU A 601 -12.52 -15.70 -16.36
C LEU A 601 -11.14 -15.88 -15.76
N ARG A 602 -10.63 -17.10 -15.72
CA ARG A 602 -9.24 -17.41 -15.39
C ARG A 602 -8.58 -18.03 -16.60
N ALA A 603 -7.44 -17.49 -17.02
CA ALA A 603 -6.66 -18.08 -18.10
C ALA A 603 -6.16 -19.49 -17.72
N ASP A 604 -6.21 -20.42 -18.65
CA ASP A 604 -5.86 -21.83 -18.38
C ASP A 604 -4.34 -22.03 -18.23
N THR A 605 -3.54 -21.17 -18.87
CA THR A 605 -2.08 -21.33 -18.98
C THR A 605 -1.26 -20.16 -18.43
N LEU A 606 -1.92 -19.14 -17.87
CA LEU A 606 -1.27 -17.95 -17.33
C LEU A 606 -1.85 -17.57 -15.95
N PRO A 607 -1.06 -16.92 -15.08
CA PRO A 607 -1.53 -16.38 -13.79
C PRO A 607 -2.37 -15.11 -14.03
N LEU A 608 -3.50 -15.27 -14.71
CA LEU A 608 -4.37 -14.20 -15.15
C LEU A 608 -5.82 -14.52 -14.81
N VAL A 609 -6.42 -13.67 -13.98
CA VAL A 609 -7.87 -13.59 -13.82
C VAL A 609 -8.31 -12.24 -14.40
N LEU A 610 -9.32 -12.28 -15.26
CA LEU A 610 -9.78 -11.10 -15.98
C LEU A 610 -11.32 -11.03 -16.06
N PRO A 611 -11.90 -9.83 -15.90
CA PRO A 611 -13.30 -9.59 -16.24
C PRO A 611 -13.51 -9.74 -17.75
N ALA A 612 -14.67 -10.26 -18.16
CA ALA A 612 -14.98 -10.42 -19.58
C ALA A 612 -16.42 -10.06 -19.94
N LEU A 613 -16.63 -9.73 -21.21
CA LEU A 613 -17.94 -9.62 -21.84
C LEU A 613 -18.26 -10.92 -22.58
N GLY A 614 -19.46 -11.46 -22.37
CA GLY A 614 -19.89 -12.70 -23.01
C GLY A 614 -21.36 -13.03 -22.74
N PRO A 615 -21.89 -14.10 -23.34
CA PRO A 615 -23.28 -14.53 -23.14
C PRO A 615 -23.58 -14.84 -21.67
N ALA A 616 -24.75 -14.40 -21.19
CA ALA A 616 -25.21 -14.67 -19.82
C ALA A 616 -25.50 -16.17 -19.54
N THR A 617 -25.50 -17.01 -20.58
CA THR A 617 -25.68 -18.46 -20.49
C THR A 617 -24.42 -19.21 -20.06
N LEU A 618 -23.27 -18.54 -19.98
CA LEU A 618 -22.03 -19.14 -19.50
C LEU A 618 -22.11 -19.39 -17.99
N THR A 619 -21.93 -20.64 -17.60
CA THR A 619 -21.92 -21.10 -16.22
C THR A 619 -20.49 -21.25 -15.71
N ARG A 620 -20.31 -21.19 -14.39
CA ARG A 620 -19.05 -21.57 -13.73
C ARG A 620 -18.58 -22.94 -14.23
N GLY A 621 -17.30 -23.06 -14.58
CA GLY A 621 -16.68 -24.25 -15.17
C GLY A 621 -16.55 -24.23 -16.70
N ALA A 622 -17.39 -23.46 -17.41
CA ALA A 622 -17.35 -23.43 -18.87
C ALA A 622 -15.98 -22.96 -19.39
N ARG A 623 -15.48 -23.60 -20.45
CA ARG A 623 -14.23 -23.24 -21.13
C ARG A 623 -14.53 -22.37 -22.33
N VAL A 624 -13.80 -21.28 -22.48
CA VAL A 624 -14.05 -20.29 -23.51
C VAL A 624 -12.75 -19.81 -24.13
N ARG A 625 -12.81 -19.44 -25.41
CA ARG A 625 -11.77 -18.64 -26.04
C ARG A 625 -12.12 -17.17 -25.93
N VAL A 626 -11.14 -16.37 -25.54
CA VAL A 626 -11.32 -14.95 -25.18
C VAL A 626 -10.35 -14.10 -25.97
N ARG A 627 -10.84 -13.01 -26.56
CA ARG A 627 -10.02 -11.92 -27.08
C ARG A 627 -9.70 -10.93 -25.97
N LEU A 628 -8.44 -10.56 -25.85
CA LEU A 628 -7.97 -9.56 -24.90
C LEU A 628 -8.16 -8.15 -25.47
N GLY A 629 -8.59 -7.24 -24.59
CA GLY A 629 -8.69 -5.81 -24.87
C GLY A 629 -7.36 -5.08 -24.66
N GLU A 630 -7.46 -3.77 -24.51
CA GLU A 630 -6.30 -2.93 -24.17
C GLU A 630 -5.79 -3.26 -22.76
N ILE A 631 -4.47 -3.25 -22.61
CA ILE A 631 -3.78 -3.53 -21.35
C ILE A 631 -3.48 -2.20 -20.67
N ASP A 632 -3.96 -2.04 -19.44
CA ASP A 632 -3.61 -0.92 -18.57
C ASP A 632 -2.58 -1.40 -17.53
N GLU A 633 -1.29 -1.09 -17.75
CA GLU A 633 -0.22 -1.46 -16.82
C GLU A 633 -0.24 -0.66 -15.51
N ILE A 634 -0.84 0.54 -15.51
CA ILE A 634 -0.93 1.39 -14.31
C ILE A 634 -2.10 0.92 -13.44
N GLY A 635 -3.25 0.62 -14.06
CA GLY A 635 -4.40 0.01 -13.42
C GLY A 635 -4.24 -1.49 -13.11
N LEU A 636 -3.24 -2.15 -13.70
CA LEU A 636 -3.03 -3.60 -13.65
C LEU A 636 -4.22 -4.41 -14.19
N ASP A 637 -4.85 -3.90 -15.25
CA ASP A 637 -6.09 -4.45 -15.79
C ASP A 637 -6.00 -4.84 -17.27
N VAL A 638 -6.85 -5.81 -17.65
CA VAL A 638 -7.13 -6.19 -19.04
C VAL A 638 -8.53 -6.81 -19.08
N HIS A 639 -9.36 -6.37 -20.01
CA HIS A 639 -10.69 -6.94 -20.22
C HIS A 639 -10.68 -8.01 -21.31
N GLY A 640 -11.55 -9.01 -21.17
CA GLY A 640 -11.78 -10.04 -22.19
C GLY A 640 -13.10 -9.88 -22.94
N THR A 641 -13.17 -10.36 -24.17
CA THR A 641 -14.44 -10.61 -24.89
C THR A 641 -14.48 -12.05 -25.33
N VAL A 642 -15.49 -12.80 -24.89
CA VAL A 642 -15.67 -14.21 -25.26
C VAL A 642 -15.96 -14.32 -26.75
N LEU A 643 -15.19 -15.13 -27.46
CA LEU A 643 -15.34 -15.41 -28.88
C LEU A 643 -16.18 -16.67 -29.12
N GLU A 644 -15.84 -17.74 -28.42
CA GLU A 644 -16.51 -19.04 -28.53
C GLU A 644 -16.41 -19.83 -27.22
N ARG A 645 -17.34 -20.78 -27.05
CA ARG A 645 -17.30 -21.79 -25.99
C ARG A 645 -16.60 -23.03 -26.53
N LEU A 646 -15.67 -23.58 -25.76
CA LEU A 646 -14.79 -24.69 -26.15
C LEU A 646 -15.25 -26.04 -25.59
N ASP A 647 -16.02 -26.05 -24.51
CA ASP A 647 -16.59 -27.24 -23.86
C ASP A 647 -18.00 -27.58 -24.37
N ASP A 648 -18.39 -28.86 -24.24
CA ASP A 648 -19.78 -29.29 -24.43
C ASP A 648 -20.60 -28.95 -23.17
N PRO A 649 -21.64 -28.09 -23.26
CA PRO A 649 -22.50 -27.76 -22.12
C PRO A 649 -23.22 -28.95 -21.47
N GLN A 650 -23.27 -30.10 -22.16
CA GLN A 650 -23.92 -31.32 -21.68
C GLN A 650 -22.94 -32.32 -21.08
N ASP A 651 -21.63 -32.10 -21.20
CA ASP A 651 -20.60 -32.98 -20.66
C ASP A 651 -19.72 -32.26 -19.65
N ALA A 652 -20.07 -32.36 -18.37
CA ALA A 652 -19.31 -31.75 -17.26
C ALA A 652 -17.86 -32.28 -17.12
N ARG A 653 -17.45 -33.31 -17.89
CA ARG A 653 -16.05 -33.76 -17.96
C ARG A 653 -15.17 -32.82 -18.80
N ASP A 654 -15.79 -32.01 -19.66
CA ASP A 654 -15.11 -31.03 -20.52
C ASP A 654 -14.95 -29.66 -19.83
N ASP A 655 -15.54 -29.49 -18.64
CA ASP A 655 -15.42 -28.29 -17.83
C ASP A 655 -13.95 -28.04 -17.44
N GLY A 656 -13.60 -26.76 -17.40
CA GLY A 656 -12.29 -26.30 -16.95
C GLY A 656 -12.14 -26.35 -15.44
N PRO A 657 -10.91 -26.19 -14.92
CA PRO A 657 -10.63 -26.24 -13.50
C PRO A 657 -11.29 -25.07 -12.74
N VAL A 658 -12.23 -25.39 -11.85
CA VAL A 658 -12.85 -24.45 -10.89
C VAL A 658 -12.53 -24.88 -9.46
N ASP A 659 -12.28 -23.93 -8.57
CA ASP A 659 -12.09 -24.25 -7.14
C ASP A 659 -13.42 -24.56 -6.48
N ASP A 660 -13.41 -25.56 -5.61
CA ASP A 660 -14.53 -25.82 -4.69
C ASP A 660 -14.48 -24.94 -3.42
N ASP A 661 -13.34 -24.31 -3.13
CA ASP A 661 -13.08 -23.73 -1.80
C ASP A 661 -13.37 -22.23 -1.70
N GLY A 662 -13.69 -21.51 -2.80
CA GLY A 662 -14.13 -20.10 -2.77
C GLY A 662 -13.16 -19.09 -2.10
N GLU A 663 -12.01 -19.54 -1.60
CA GLU A 663 -11.02 -18.73 -0.88
C GLU A 663 -10.03 -18.05 -1.84
N ASP A 664 -9.95 -18.51 -3.09
CA ASP A 664 -8.98 -18.05 -4.10
C ASP A 664 -9.67 -17.64 -5.41
N ASP A 665 -10.77 -16.90 -5.27
CA ASP A 665 -11.23 -16.02 -6.35
C ASP A 665 -10.18 -14.90 -6.48
N GLY A 666 -9.03 -15.23 -7.07
CA GLY A 666 -7.91 -14.31 -7.29
C GLY A 666 -8.46 -12.96 -7.69
N ALA A 667 -8.35 -11.99 -6.79
CA ALA A 667 -9.06 -10.74 -6.93
C ALA A 667 -8.59 -10.11 -8.24
N ALA A 668 -9.52 -9.84 -9.16
CA ALA A 668 -9.28 -8.84 -10.19
C ALA A 668 -8.73 -7.61 -9.48
N ALA A 669 -7.63 -7.04 -9.99
CA ALA A 669 -7.01 -5.89 -9.36
C ALA A 669 -8.09 -4.84 -9.07
N GLY A 670 -8.25 -4.48 -7.79
CA GLY A 670 -9.19 -3.45 -7.40
C GLY A 670 -8.76 -2.11 -8.00
N PRO A 671 -9.70 -1.18 -8.25
CA PRO A 671 -9.36 0.10 -8.85
C PRO A 671 -8.31 0.85 -8.03
N LEU A 672 -7.35 1.47 -8.72
CA LEU A 672 -6.29 2.26 -8.11
C LEU A 672 -6.92 3.48 -7.40
N ALA A 673 -6.85 3.51 -6.07
CA ALA A 673 -7.35 4.65 -5.29
C ALA A 673 -6.39 5.84 -5.39
N ILE A 674 -6.84 6.92 -6.03
CA ILE A 674 -6.13 8.21 -6.11
C ILE A 674 -6.77 9.20 -5.13
N ALA A 675 -5.96 9.87 -4.31
CA ALA A 675 -6.42 10.75 -3.23
C ALA A 675 -6.60 12.23 -3.65
N VAL A 676 -6.47 12.54 -4.94
CA VAL A 676 -6.57 13.90 -5.47
C VAL A 676 -8.04 14.29 -5.68
N ASP A 677 -8.47 15.36 -5.02
CA ASP A 677 -9.85 15.87 -5.08
C ASP A 677 -9.98 17.02 -6.09
N LEU A 678 -10.81 16.82 -7.10
CA LEU A 678 -11.07 17.80 -8.16
C LEU A 678 -12.15 18.84 -7.79
N GLN A 679 -12.92 18.66 -6.71
CA GLN A 679 -14.10 19.46 -6.41
C GLN A 679 -13.82 20.79 -5.67
N GLU A 680 -12.61 21.01 -5.14
CA GLU A 680 -12.36 22.09 -4.16
C GLU A 680 -11.98 23.49 -4.69
N GLY A 681 -11.90 23.72 -6.01
CA GLY A 681 -11.38 24.97 -6.57
C GLY A 681 -12.34 26.15 -6.64
N SER A 682 -13.57 25.99 -6.13
CA SER A 682 -14.57 27.07 -6.11
C SER A 682 -14.65 27.80 -4.76
N ALA A 683 -13.98 27.30 -3.70
CA ALA A 683 -14.17 27.82 -2.34
C ALA A 683 -13.18 28.93 -1.93
N ASP A 684 -11.97 28.98 -2.51
CA ASP A 684 -10.92 29.93 -2.07
C ASP A 684 -11.11 31.37 -2.60
N ALA A 685 -12.10 31.62 -3.46
CA ALA A 685 -12.52 32.97 -3.84
C ALA A 685 -13.40 33.66 -2.77
N ALA A 686 -13.92 32.92 -1.78
CA ALA A 686 -14.83 33.46 -0.76
C ALA A 686 -14.19 33.67 0.63
N ALA A 687 -13.00 33.11 0.90
CA ALA A 687 -12.36 33.18 2.22
C ALA A 687 -11.57 34.48 2.50
N GLY A 688 -11.59 35.46 1.58
CA GLY A 688 -10.97 36.78 1.78
C GLY A 688 -11.83 37.77 2.58
N ALA A 689 -13.06 37.42 2.95
CA ALA A 689 -14.01 38.31 3.64
C ALA A 689 -14.46 37.71 4.97
N GLY A 690 -13.57 37.67 5.96
CA GLY A 690 -13.93 37.14 7.28
C GLY A 690 -12.81 37.09 8.32
N ALA A 691 -11.97 38.13 8.43
CA ALA A 691 -11.12 38.30 9.61
C ALA A 691 -11.82 39.24 10.59
N GLY A 692 -12.63 38.66 11.48
CA GLY A 692 -13.14 39.32 12.68
C GLY A 692 -12.05 39.45 13.75
N GLU A 693 -12.09 40.56 14.48
CA GLU A 693 -11.13 41.02 15.48
C GLU A 693 -10.77 39.98 16.57
N PRO A 694 -9.53 40.00 17.10
CA PRO A 694 -9.21 39.36 18.37
C PRO A 694 -9.72 40.23 19.53
N GLY A 695 -10.57 39.67 20.39
CA GLY A 695 -11.05 40.33 21.60
C GLY A 695 -9.92 40.59 22.63
N PRO A 696 -10.01 41.65 23.46
CA PRO A 696 -8.95 42.00 24.38
C PRO A 696 -8.89 41.03 25.56
N ALA A 697 -7.67 40.61 25.90
CA ALA A 697 -7.35 39.95 27.14
C ALA A 697 -7.58 40.92 28.31
N ALA A 698 -8.48 40.55 29.23
CA ALA A 698 -8.59 41.21 30.52
C ALA A 698 -7.70 40.47 31.53
N ALA A 699 -6.75 41.21 32.11
CA ALA A 699 -6.08 40.83 33.33
C ALA A 699 -7.00 41.12 34.53
N ALA A 700 -7.43 40.06 35.21
CA ALA A 700 -7.69 39.96 36.65
C ALA A 700 -7.81 38.48 37.01
#